data_AF-A0A0P6Y465-F1
#
_entry.id   AF-A0A0P6Y465-F1
#
_cell.length_a   1.000
_cell.length_b   1.000
_cell.length_c   1.000
_cell.angle_alpha   90.00
_cell.angle_beta   90.00
_cell.angle_gamma   90.00
#
_symmetry.space_group_name_H-M   'P 1'
#
loop_
_entity.id
_entity.type
_entity.pdbx_description
1 polymer ?
#
loop_
_entity_poly.entity_id
_entity_poly.type
_entity_poly.pdbx_seq_one_letter_code
_entity_poly.pdbx_strand_id
1 'polypeptide(L)'
;MLNHVRTPRRFSLITLLALFSLVVGLNLAQAAPRTTQGGGGFTPGNIVVVRVGAGASTLSSAAAAVFLDEYTPSGLLVQSIGLPSSLNGNTRRLTMAGTATSEGSLSLAGDGQSLLLAGYDADAGTASVAATTSATVNRVVGRVTLGGILDLSNTVNDAYSGNNIRGATGTGSNVWSSGTGSTAGVRYLNGLGTTTTLITPTNTRVVHTFGGNLYFSSSAATSRGVYQIGTGLPTTSGQSITQIVSSTSAYGFVFLDREPSVAGVDTLYVADDMTNLRKFSFNGTSWVLQGVWATPSTAFHVTAQDNGANGVDLYLTRSGNTISKLTDTAAYNQPINAAALQPIVTAATNTALRGIVVIPAANQATATPTNTATPSETATPTDTATPSETPTDTTTPSETATPSATPIPSCLRFNVSIDGAQEVPPIASTGTGSGTVDVDTVNNTLRYNISYQGLSSAEAAAHIHGFAPRGSNAGVLFTLPTGSPKVGTLNYAENQEAGILAGQTYINIHTSDFPGGEIRGQLDGATLCPPPTATPTETATPSITPTATETGTATPSLTPIITPPPSCITMSVIADGSQEVPPTGSKGMAMGTIEINTVANTLSYNITYHDLSSAETAAHIHGFAPRGANAGVLFNLPLGASKVGTINYAENQEANILAGQTYINIHTENFPGGEVRGQLDGAQALCATPTPTITITATNTATTSPTNTATTSPTNTATATTTVTAVPPSFRVYLPLVTK
;
A
#
# COMPACT_ATOMS: atom_id res chain seq x y z
N MET A 1 36.35 78.00 44.37
CA MET A 1 35.69 76.81 44.95
C MET A 1 35.69 75.73 43.89
N LEU A 2 36.48 74.67 44.13
CA LEU A 2 36.94 73.70 43.15
C LEU A 2 35.98 72.51 43.03
N ASN A 3 35.87 71.99 41.80
CA ASN A 3 35.33 70.70 41.35
C ASN A 3 35.14 69.60 42.39
N HIS A 4 34.02 68.87 42.32
CA HIS A 4 34.05 67.41 42.23
C HIS A 4 32.73 66.79 41.72
N VAL A 5 32.86 66.18 40.54
CA VAL A 5 32.00 65.11 40.01
C VAL A 5 32.00 63.93 40.97
N ARG A 6 30.83 63.38 41.31
CA ARG A 6 30.68 62.02 41.84
C ARG A 6 29.78 61.21 40.91
N THR A 7 30.36 60.12 40.40
CA THR A 7 29.81 59.06 39.55
C THR A 7 28.74 58.22 40.26
N PRO A 8 27.70 57.73 39.57
CA PRO A 8 26.90 56.62 40.06
C PRO A 8 27.63 55.29 39.83
N ARG A 9 27.41 54.39 40.79
CA ARG A 9 28.07 53.08 40.96
C ARG A 9 27.93 52.20 39.71
N ARG A 10 29.05 51.62 39.28
CA ARG A 10 29.06 50.47 38.35
C ARG A 10 28.38 49.29 39.03
N PHE A 11 27.21 48.90 38.53
CA PHE A 11 26.70 47.56 38.77
C PHE A 11 27.63 46.58 38.04
N SER A 12 28.17 45.62 38.77
CA SER A 12 29.05 44.59 38.22
C SER A 12 28.28 43.71 37.26
N LEU A 13 28.84 43.48 36.07
CA LEU A 13 28.34 42.59 35.01
C LEU A 13 28.08 41.15 35.52
N ILE A 14 28.60 40.80 36.70
CA ILE A 14 28.49 39.48 37.33
C ILE A 14 27.10 39.22 37.91
N THR A 15 26.34 40.25 38.29
CA THR A 15 24.99 40.06 38.89
C THR A 15 23.89 39.92 37.83
N LEU A 16 24.16 40.30 36.58
CA LEU A 16 23.22 40.12 35.46
C LEU A 16 23.34 38.73 34.80
N LEU A 17 24.47 38.04 34.96
CA LEU A 17 24.64 36.66 34.49
C LEU A 17 23.97 35.60 35.38
N ALA A 18 23.76 35.89 36.67
CA ALA A 18 23.18 34.92 37.61
C ALA A 18 21.64 34.81 37.56
N LEU A 19 20.96 35.77 36.90
CA LEU A 19 19.50 35.74 36.71
C LEU A 19 19.07 35.22 35.33
N PHE A 20 20.00 34.90 34.43
CA PHE A 20 19.71 34.29 33.13
C PHE A 20 19.80 32.75 33.14
N SER A 21 20.28 32.14 34.25
CA SER A 21 20.40 30.68 34.38
C SER A 21 19.17 30.01 35.00
N LEU A 22 18.09 30.76 35.28
CA LEU A 22 16.89 30.23 35.94
C LEU A 22 15.59 30.49 35.14
N VAL A 23 15.64 30.73 33.83
CA VAL A 23 14.45 30.67 32.95
C VAL A 23 14.91 30.38 31.52
N VAL A 24 15.28 29.14 31.20
CA VAL A 24 14.95 28.41 29.94
C VAL A 24 15.30 26.94 30.20
N GLY A 25 14.47 26.29 31.00
CA GLY A 25 14.29 24.84 30.99
C GLY A 25 13.05 24.47 30.19
N LEU A 26 12.76 25.20 29.11
CA LEU A 26 11.86 24.67 28.08
C LEU A 26 12.66 23.58 27.38
N ASN A 27 12.31 22.33 27.65
CA ASN A 27 12.63 21.21 26.79
C ASN A 27 12.03 21.52 25.41
N LEU A 28 12.78 22.23 24.57
CA LEU A 28 12.65 22.13 23.13
C LEU A 28 12.98 20.67 22.82
N ALA A 29 11.95 19.83 22.78
CA ALA A 29 12.04 18.52 22.20
C ALA A 29 12.43 18.70 20.74
N GLN A 30 13.72 18.76 20.47
CA GLN A 30 14.24 18.64 19.12
C GLN A 30 13.84 17.26 18.64
N ALA A 31 12.95 17.25 17.64
CA ALA A 31 12.55 16.04 16.95
C ALA A 31 13.82 15.29 16.52
N ALA A 32 13.91 14.00 16.86
CA ALA A 32 14.99 13.16 16.38
C ALA A 32 15.00 13.19 14.84
N PRO A 33 16.15 13.31 14.18
CA PRO A 33 16.22 13.29 12.73
C PRO A 33 15.64 11.98 12.19
N ARG A 34 14.73 12.07 11.20
CA ARG A 34 14.24 10.90 10.46
C ARG A 34 15.36 10.40 9.56
N THR A 35 15.78 9.15 9.74
CA THR A 35 16.85 8.54 8.95
C THR A 35 16.29 7.44 8.07
N THR A 36 16.71 7.39 6.80
CA THR A 36 16.50 6.22 5.96
C THR A 36 17.37 5.07 6.49
N GLN A 37 16.79 3.89 6.65
CA GLN A 37 17.48 2.67 7.08
C GLN A 37 17.20 1.57 6.04
N GLY A 38 18.25 0.95 5.49
CA GLY A 38 18.11 -0.12 4.48
C GLY A 38 18.13 0.36 3.01
N GLY A 39 18.17 -0.59 2.08
CA GLY A 39 18.46 -0.37 0.64
C GLY A 39 17.26 -0.08 -0.27
N GLY A 40 16.02 -0.07 0.23
CA GLY A 40 14.85 0.16 -0.64
C GLY A 40 13.45 -0.05 -0.03
N GLY A 41 13.29 -0.06 1.29
CA GLY A 41 12.03 -0.43 1.95
C GLY A 41 11.82 -1.95 2.05
N PHE A 42 10.68 -2.39 2.59
CA PHE A 42 10.32 -3.80 2.73
C PHE A 42 9.48 -4.29 1.54
N THR A 43 9.72 -5.52 1.11
CA THR A 43 9.03 -6.11 -0.04
C THR A 43 7.64 -6.64 0.38
N PRO A 44 6.57 -6.27 -0.34
CA PRO A 44 5.25 -6.86 -0.14
C PRO A 44 5.27 -8.40 -0.26
N GLY A 45 4.56 -9.09 0.63
CA GLY A 45 4.52 -10.55 0.71
C GLY A 45 5.66 -11.19 1.52
N ASN A 46 6.74 -10.46 1.81
CA ASN A 46 7.82 -10.97 2.67
C ASN A 46 7.44 -10.90 4.16
N ILE A 47 8.20 -11.62 4.98
CA ILE A 47 8.09 -11.59 6.44
C ILE A 47 9.21 -10.75 7.04
N VAL A 48 8.86 -9.88 7.99
CA VAL A 48 9.82 -9.06 8.74
C VAL A 48 9.83 -9.49 10.19
N VAL A 49 11.04 -9.64 10.74
CA VAL A 49 11.27 -10.16 12.09
C VAL A 49 12.21 -9.25 12.87
N VAL A 50 11.87 -9.03 14.13
CA VAL A 50 12.77 -8.38 15.09
C VAL A 50 13.85 -9.38 15.49
N ARG A 51 15.10 -9.05 15.18
CA ARG A 51 16.29 -9.74 15.70
C ARG A 51 16.98 -8.89 16.77
N VAL A 52 17.21 -9.50 17.92
CA VAL A 52 18.00 -8.93 19.02
C VAL A 52 19.39 -9.56 19.00
N GLY A 53 20.43 -8.73 19.03
CA GLY A 53 21.84 -9.12 18.98
C GLY A 53 22.45 -9.10 17.57
N ALA A 54 23.72 -8.74 17.52
CA ALA A 54 24.53 -8.70 16.29
C ALA A 54 25.32 -10.01 16.02
N GLY A 55 25.15 -11.05 16.85
CA GLY A 55 25.83 -12.34 16.71
C GLY A 55 27.23 -12.43 17.32
N ALA A 56 27.87 -11.29 17.60
CA ALA A 56 29.25 -11.26 18.10
C ALA A 56 29.40 -11.64 19.59
N SER A 57 28.41 -11.36 20.44
CA SER A 57 28.51 -11.54 21.90
C SER A 57 27.28 -12.17 22.49
N THR A 58 27.45 -13.05 23.47
CA THR A 58 26.34 -13.74 24.15
C THR A 58 25.33 -12.74 24.70
N LEU A 59 24.05 -13.02 24.43
CA LEU A 59 22.95 -12.20 24.92
C LEU A 59 22.88 -12.25 26.45
N SER A 60 22.70 -11.10 27.06
CA SER A 60 22.54 -10.93 28.51
C SER A 60 21.35 -9.99 28.80
N SER A 61 21.14 -9.61 30.07
CA SER A 61 20.16 -8.59 30.42
C SER A 61 20.55 -7.18 29.95
N ALA A 62 21.76 -6.99 29.41
CA ALA A 62 22.20 -5.72 28.87
C ALA A 62 21.45 -5.35 27.58
N ALA A 63 21.43 -4.05 27.28
CA ALA A 63 20.95 -3.50 26.01
C ALA A 63 21.75 -4.12 24.84
N ALA A 64 21.05 -4.74 23.90
CA ALA A 64 21.59 -5.32 22.68
C ALA A 64 21.08 -4.55 21.46
N ALA A 65 21.87 -4.56 20.39
CA ALA A 65 21.46 -4.01 19.10
C ALA A 65 20.22 -4.74 18.55
N VAL A 66 19.35 -4.00 17.86
CA VAL A 66 18.10 -4.52 17.30
C VAL A 66 18.13 -4.35 15.79
N PHE A 67 17.58 -5.33 15.08
CA PHE A 67 17.49 -5.34 13.63
C PHE A 67 16.07 -5.74 13.21
N LEU A 68 15.64 -5.23 12.06
CA LEU A 68 14.50 -5.76 11.31
C LEU A 68 15.08 -6.58 10.16
N ASP A 69 14.99 -7.91 10.29
CA ASP A 69 15.40 -8.84 9.23
C ASP A 69 14.19 -9.15 8.37
N GLU A 70 14.33 -8.98 7.06
CA GLU A 70 13.34 -9.36 6.08
C GLU A 70 13.71 -10.70 5.45
N TYR A 71 12.76 -11.63 5.42
CA TYR A 71 12.90 -12.91 4.75
C TYR A 71 11.79 -13.11 3.72
N THR A 72 12.09 -13.89 2.69
CA THR A 72 11.03 -14.44 1.83
C THR A 72 10.10 -15.36 2.64
N PRO A 73 8.88 -15.65 2.14
CA PRO A 73 8.00 -16.65 2.75
C PRO A 73 8.63 -18.04 2.96
N SER A 74 9.68 -18.37 2.20
CA SER A 74 10.43 -19.64 2.31
C SER A 74 11.61 -19.57 3.28
N GLY A 75 11.90 -18.41 3.88
CA GLY A 75 12.96 -18.23 4.87
C GLY A 75 14.31 -17.78 4.31
N LEU A 76 14.39 -17.32 3.05
CA LEU A 76 15.62 -16.73 2.50
C LEU A 76 15.76 -15.29 3.01
N LEU A 77 16.90 -14.94 3.61
CA LEU A 77 17.18 -13.57 4.06
C LEU A 77 17.29 -12.63 2.84
N VAL A 78 16.51 -11.55 2.87
CA VAL A 78 16.48 -10.49 1.84
C VAL A 78 17.34 -9.32 2.27
N GLN A 79 17.10 -8.80 3.47
CA GLN A 79 17.91 -7.72 4.04
C GLN A 79 17.83 -7.70 5.57
N SER A 80 18.78 -7.00 6.19
CA SER A 80 18.80 -6.71 7.62
C SER A 80 18.96 -5.22 7.84
N ILE A 81 17.95 -4.61 8.46
CA ILE A 81 17.94 -3.18 8.77
C ILE A 81 18.31 -3.00 10.24
N GLY A 82 19.50 -2.47 10.50
CA GLY A 82 19.96 -2.18 11.86
C GLY A 82 19.29 -0.92 12.43
N LEU A 83 18.85 -0.98 13.68
CA LEU A 83 18.37 0.20 14.42
C LEU A 83 19.52 0.86 15.18
N PRO A 84 19.51 2.18 15.38
CA PRO A 84 20.56 2.88 16.12
C PRO A 84 20.74 2.28 17.52
N SER A 85 21.96 1.86 17.82
CA SER A 85 22.31 1.17 19.07
C SER A 85 23.44 1.86 19.84
N SER A 86 23.94 2.97 19.31
CA SER A 86 24.83 3.91 19.97
C SER A 86 24.39 5.33 19.66
N LEU A 87 24.67 6.26 20.57
CA LEU A 87 24.38 7.67 20.34
C LEU A 87 25.21 8.21 19.16
N ASN A 88 24.54 8.78 18.17
CA ASN A 88 25.17 9.47 17.05
C ASN A 88 24.43 10.79 16.78
N GLY A 89 25.02 11.89 17.26
CA GLY A 89 24.35 13.20 17.28
C GLY A 89 23.08 13.18 18.13
N ASN A 90 22.00 13.78 17.63
CA ASN A 90 20.69 13.83 18.31
C ASN A 90 19.77 12.62 17.99
N THR A 91 20.29 11.60 17.32
CA THR A 91 19.51 10.41 16.97
C THR A 91 19.36 9.53 18.20
N ARG A 92 18.11 9.23 18.57
CA ARG A 92 17.80 8.30 19.66
C ARG A 92 18.20 6.87 19.29
N ARG A 93 18.31 6.00 20.30
CA ARG A 93 18.60 4.58 20.12
C ARG A 93 17.33 3.76 20.31
N LEU A 94 17.30 2.59 19.70
CA LEU A 94 16.32 1.56 20.01
C LEU A 94 17.06 0.24 20.22
N THR A 95 17.37 -0.03 21.49
CA THR A 95 17.95 -1.30 21.94
C THR A 95 16.90 -2.12 22.70
N MET A 96 17.18 -3.41 22.94
CA MET A 96 16.33 -4.31 23.74
C MET A 96 17.19 -5.10 24.73
N ALA A 97 16.62 -5.59 25.82
CA ALA A 97 17.35 -6.49 26.70
C ALA A 97 17.59 -7.84 26.00
N GLY A 98 18.85 -8.27 25.87
CA GLY A 98 19.21 -9.46 25.08
C GLY A 98 18.46 -10.74 25.49
N THR A 99 18.26 -10.96 26.79
CA THR A 99 17.61 -12.16 27.32
C THR A 99 16.11 -12.02 27.59
N ALA A 100 15.52 -10.83 27.39
CA ALA A 100 14.09 -10.65 27.62
C ALA A 100 13.29 -11.29 26.49
N THR A 101 12.63 -12.42 26.79
CA THR A 101 11.73 -13.08 25.84
C THR A 101 10.39 -12.35 25.73
N SER A 102 10.01 -11.60 26.77
CA SER A 102 8.76 -10.85 26.84
C SER A 102 8.71 -9.58 25.98
N GLU A 103 9.83 -9.19 25.35
CA GLU A 103 9.99 -7.95 24.57
C GLU A 103 10.08 -8.20 23.08
N GLY A 104 10.03 -7.11 22.31
CA GLY A 104 10.30 -7.14 20.87
C GLY A 104 9.10 -7.54 20.04
N SER A 105 7.87 -7.33 20.53
CA SER A 105 6.70 -7.43 19.67
C SER A 105 6.81 -6.41 18.53
N LEU A 106 6.52 -6.89 17.33
CA LEU A 106 6.47 -6.13 16.10
C LEU A 106 5.01 -6.11 15.65
N SER A 107 4.51 -4.94 15.24
CA SER A 107 3.19 -4.79 14.66
C SER A 107 3.25 -4.08 13.33
N LEU A 108 2.30 -4.40 12.45
CA LEU A 108 1.93 -3.55 11.34
C LEU A 108 0.91 -2.54 11.86
N ALA A 109 1.11 -1.27 11.55
CA ALA A 109 0.14 -0.23 11.88
C ALA A 109 -1.21 -0.54 11.22
N GLY A 110 -2.31 -0.16 11.85
CA GLY A 110 -3.66 -0.38 11.31
C GLY A 110 -3.95 0.37 10.01
N ASP A 111 -3.09 1.32 9.61
CA ASP A 111 -3.11 1.96 8.29
C ASP A 111 -2.33 1.19 7.21
N GLY A 112 -1.61 0.12 7.58
CA GLY A 112 -0.77 -0.66 6.67
C GLY A 112 0.57 -0.01 6.30
N GLN A 113 0.87 1.21 6.77
CA GLN A 113 1.96 2.02 6.21
C GLN A 113 3.29 1.88 6.95
N SER A 114 3.30 1.30 8.14
CA SER A 114 4.50 1.28 8.99
C SER A 114 4.54 0.10 9.94
N LEU A 115 5.75 -0.34 10.27
CA LEU A 115 6.03 -1.27 11.35
C LEU A 115 6.28 -0.50 12.65
N LEU A 116 5.77 -1.02 13.77
CA LEU A 116 6.05 -0.47 15.11
C LEU A 116 6.65 -1.52 16.03
N LEU A 117 7.65 -1.08 16.78
CA LEU A 117 8.30 -1.84 17.84
C LEU A 117 8.71 -0.92 18.97
N ALA A 118 9.02 -1.48 20.14
CA ALA A 118 9.39 -0.71 21.31
C ALA A 118 10.68 -1.22 21.95
N GLY A 119 11.44 -0.31 22.56
CA GLY A 119 12.69 -0.63 23.22
C GLY A 119 13.19 0.49 24.12
N TYR A 120 14.50 0.59 24.25
CA TYR A 120 15.18 1.50 25.15
C TYR A 120 16.03 2.50 24.38
N ASP A 121 15.92 3.76 24.78
CA ASP A 121 16.86 4.79 24.36
C ASP A 121 18.12 4.66 25.23
N ALA A 122 18.92 3.64 24.94
CA ALA A 122 20.15 3.29 25.66
C ALA A 122 21.20 2.76 24.69
N ASP A 123 22.48 3.04 24.99
CA ASP A 123 23.59 2.47 24.23
C ASP A 123 23.67 0.95 24.47
N ALA A 124 24.03 0.21 23.42
CA ALA A 124 24.33 -1.20 23.54
C ALA A 124 25.41 -1.44 24.61
N GLY A 125 25.20 -2.47 25.43
CA GLY A 125 26.02 -2.77 26.60
C GLY A 125 25.52 -2.13 27.90
N THR A 126 24.52 -1.24 27.88
CA THR A 126 23.88 -0.73 29.11
C THR A 126 23.36 -1.89 29.96
N ALA A 127 23.93 -2.09 31.13
CA ALA A 127 23.65 -3.26 31.98
C ALA A 127 22.20 -3.27 32.46
N SER A 128 21.59 -4.47 32.45
CA SER A 128 20.24 -4.70 32.99
C SER A 128 19.21 -3.66 32.54
N VAL A 129 19.17 -3.37 31.23
CA VAL A 129 18.47 -2.21 30.69
C VAL A 129 16.98 -2.18 31.06
N ALA A 130 16.33 -3.34 31.17
CA ALA A 130 14.94 -3.44 31.62
C ALA A 130 14.70 -2.96 33.05
N ALA A 131 15.68 -3.10 33.95
CA ALA A 131 15.58 -2.68 35.34
C ALA A 131 15.80 -1.16 35.54
N THR A 132 16.17 -0.43 34.48
CA THR A 132 16.38 1.02 34.54
C THR A 132 15.06 1.77 34.74
N THR A 133 15.14 2.98 35.29
CA THR A 133 13.97 3.87 35.37
C THR A 133 13.69 4.52 34.02
N SER A 134 12.42 4.68 33.65
CA SER A 134 12.02 5.32 32.38
C SER A 134 12.36 6.81 32.33
N ALA A 135 12.54 7.46 33.48
CA ALA A 135 13.00 8.84 33.58
C ALA A 135 14.47 9.01 33.16
N THR A 136 15.33 8.03 33.49
CA THR A 136 16.77 8.08 33.17
C THR A 136 17.10 7.41 31.83
N VAL A 137 16.41 6.32 31.52
CA VAL A 137 16.53 5.59 30.27
C VAL A 137 15.13 5.52 29.67
N ASN A 138 14.83 6.48 28.81
CA ASN A 138 13.52 6.56 28.19
C ASN A 138 13.23 5.25 27.46
N ARG A 139 11.97 4.82 27.55
CA ARG A 139 11.49 3.85 26.59
C ARG A 139 11.21 4.60 25.29
N VAL A 140 11.37 3.91 24.18
CA VAL A 140 11.15 4.47 22.85
C VAL A 140 10.23 3.55 22.07
N VAL A 141 9.36 4.15 21.27
CA VAL A 141 8.63 3.44 20.22
C VAL A 141 9.23 3.85 18.89
N GLY A 142 9.74 2.87 18.15
CA GLY A 142 10.18 3.06 16.78
C GLY A 142 9.04 2.84 15.82
N ARG A 143 8.91 3.73 14.85
CA ARG A 143 8.05 3.58 13.68
C ARG A 143 8.95 3.50 12.45
N VAL A 144 8.82 2.43 11.68
CA VAL A 144 9.55 2.26 10.41
C VAL A 144 8.53 2.21 9.29
N THR A 145 8.55 3.17 8.36
CA THR A 145 7.66 3.11 7.20
C THR A 145 7.98 1.89 6.35
N LEU A 146 7.03 1.40 5.56
CA LEU A 146 7.34 0.32 4.62
C LEU A 146 8.41 0.72 3.60
N GLY A 147 8.58 2.02 3.32
CA GLY A 147 9.70 2.56 2.54
C GLY A 147 11.04 2.67 3.29
N GLY A 148 11.15 2.19 4.53
CA GLY A 148 12.41 2.15 5.30
C GLY A 148 12.77 3.45 6.06
N ILE A 149 11.83 4.38 6.22
CA ILE A 149 12.07 5.61 7.02
C ILE A 149 11.84 5.30 8.49
N LEU A 150 12.88 5.52 9.33
CA LEU A 150 12.82 5.32 10.77
C LEU A 150 12.49 6.63 11.51
N ASP A 151 11.50 6.58 12.40
CA ASP A 151 11.13 7.62 13.36
C ASP A 151 11.21 7.07 14.80
N LEU A 152 12.06 7.71 15.62
CA LEU A 152 12.27 7.38 17.03
C LEU A 152 11.83 8.52 17.97
N SER A 153 11.03 9.48 17.50
CA SER A 153 10.60 10.64 18.30
C SER A 153 9.65 10.28 19.45
N ASN A 154 8.99 9.13 19.37
CA ASN A 154 8.01 8.66 20.35
C ASN A 154 8.72 8.08 21.58
N THR A 155 8.66 8.79 22.70
CA THR A 155 9.27 8.38 23.96
C THR A 155 8.24 8.19 25.05
N VAL A 156 8.58 7.34 26.02
CA VAL A 156 7.82 7.10 27.25
C VAL A 156 8.77 7.23 28.43
N ASN A 157 8.54 8.23 29.27
CA ASN A 157 9.36 8.55 30.43
C ASN A 157 8.61 8.41 31.77
N ASP A 158 7.32 8.05 31.73
CA ASP A 158 6.42 7.99 32.88
C ASP A 158 5.82 6.60 33.14
N ALA A 159 6.11 5.62 32.28
CA ALA A 159 5.59 4.26 32.35
C ALA A 159 6.66 3.19 32.15
N TYR A 160 6.34 1.96 32.54
CA TYR A 160 7.21 0.77 32.43
C TYR A 160 8.55 0.90 33.17
N SER A 161 8.59 1.72 34.22
CA SER A 161 9.81 1.95 34.98
C SER A 161 10.22 0.68 35.75
N GLY A 162 11.50 0.31 35.67
CA GLY A 162 12.05 -0.88 36.32
C GLY A 162 11.63 -2.20 35.69
N ASN A 163 10.98 -2.19 34.52
CA ASN A 163 10.63 -3.41 33.80
C ASN A 163 10.43 -3.16 32.28
N ASN A 164 9.98 -4.18 31.56
CA ASN A 164 9.96 -4.24 30.11
C ASN A 164 8.86 -3.39 29.46
N ILE A 165 9.24 -2.55 28.48
CA ILE A 165 8.33 -2.15 27.39
C ILE A 165 8.34 -3.28 26.37
N ARG A 166 7.17 -3.86 26.08
CA ARG A 166 7.10 -5.17 25.40
C ARG A 166 6.74 -5.07 23.92
N GLY A 167 6.01 -4.02 23.54
CA GLY A 167 5.58 -3.82 22.17
C GLY A 167 4.86 -2.50 21.98
N ALA A 168 4.64 -2.16 20.71
CA ALA A 168 3.85 -1.00 20.32
C ALA A 168 3.06 -1.30 19.04
N THR A 169 2.02 -0.49 18.81
CA THR A 169 1.18 -0.47 17.61
C THR A 169 0.68 0.95 17.34
N GLY A 170 0.06 1.18 16.19
CA GLY A 170 -0.35 2.52 15.78
C GLY A 170 -1.24 2.55 14.55
N THR A 171 -1.74 3.74 14.22
CA THR A 171 -2.38 4.06 12.94
C THR A 171 -2.31 5.58 12.73
N GLY A 172 -1.99 6.03 11.52
CA GLY A 172 -1.77 7.45 11.25
C GLY A 172 -0.73 8.02 12.21
N SER A 173 -1.06 9.06 12.97
CA SER A 173 -0.17 9.61 14.01
C SER A 173 -0.33 8.95 15.39
N ASN A 174 -1.36 8.12 15.60
CA ASN A 174 -1.64 7.52 16.90
C ASN A 174 -0.69 6.36 17.19
N VAL A 175 -0.19 6.32 18.42
CA VAL A 175 0.74 5.28 18.88
C VAL A 175 0.31 4.78 20.26
N TRP A 176 0.29 3.46 20.41
CA TRP A 176 0.07 2.78 21.68
C TRP A 176 1.23 1.86 22.00
N SER A 177 1.55 1.74 23.28
CA SER A 177 2.55 0.80 23.78
C SER A 177 1.95 -0.10 24.84
N SER A 178 2.59 -1.26 25.05
CA SER A 178 2.27 -2.16 26.14
C SER A 178 3.53 -2.60 26.87
N GLY A 179 3.38 -2.95 28.14
CA GLY A 179 4.50 -3.42 28.95
C GLY A 179 4.13 -3.69 30.39
N THR A 180 5.16 -3.85 31.21
CA THR A 180 5.03 -4.08 32.65
C THR A 180 5.98 -3.16 33.41
N GLY A 181 5.88 -3.14 34.74
CA GLY A 181 6.71 -2.31 35.63
C GLY A 181 5.88 -1.36 36.47
N SER A 182 6.53 -0.35 37.06
CA SER A 182 5.80 0.75 37.70
C SER A 182 5.06 1.53 36.63
N THR A 183 3.76 1.70 36.80
CA THR A 183 2.84 2.26 35.79
C THR A 183 2.84 1.39 34.51
N ALA A 184 2.19 0.22 34.61
CA ALA A 184 2.06 -0.78 33.54
C ALA A 184 0.79 -0.58 32.68
N GLY A 185 0.48 -1.57 31.84
CA GLY A 185 -0.73 -1.62 31.04
C GLY A 185 -0.50 -1.18 29.60
N VAL A 186 -1.56 -0.67 28.97
CA VAL A 186 -1.48 -0.07 27.63
C VAL A 186 -1.56 1.44 27.75
N ARG A 187 -0.65 2.12 27.05
CA ARG A 187 -0.45 3.56 27.11
C ARG A 187 -0.65 4.16 25.73
N TYR A 188 -1.36 5.28 25.65
CA TYR A 188 -1.40 6.12 24.44
C TYR A 188 -0.30 7.19 24.52
N LEU A 189 0.45 7.37 23.44
CA LEU A 189 1.53 8.35 23.35
C LEU A 189 1.00 9.61 22.66
N ASN A 190 1.15 10.76 23.33
CA ASN A 190 0.71 12.07 22.82
C ASN A 190 1.86 12.88 22.17
N GLY A 191 3.00 12.23 21.90
CA GLY A 191 4.25 12.88 21.53
C GLY A 191 4.90 13.61 22.72
N LEU A 192 6.24 13.54 22.82
CA LEU A 192 7.06 14.28 23.80
C LEU A 192 7.17 13.72 25.23
N GLY A 193 6.90 12.43 25.45
CA GLY A 193 7.46 11.69 26.60
C GLY A 193 6.48 11.29 27.70
N THR A 194 5.46 12.10 27.99
CA THR A 194 4.35 11.71 28.89
C THR A 194 3.34 10.84 28.15
N THR A 195 2.62 9.97 28.85
CA THR A 195 1.65 9.08 28.21
C THR A 195 0.30 9.07 28.93
N THR A 196 -0.76 8.77 28.18
CA THR A 196 -2.10 8.57 28.76
C THR A 196 -2.29 7.10 29.14
N THR A 197 -2.66 6.85 30.40
CA THR A 197 -3.00 5.51 30.90
C THR A 197 -4.33 5.05 30.33
N LEU A 198 -4.36 4.22 29.28
CA LEU A 198 -5.65 3.67 28.83
C LEU A 198 -6.19 2.67 29.85
N ILE A 199 -5.35 1.70 30.23
CA ILE A 199 -5.72 0.62 31.14
C ILE A 199 -4.56 0.33 32.09
N THR A 200 -4.88 -0.16 33.29
CA THR A 200 -3.93 -0.55 34.34
C THR A 200 -3.74 -2.07 34.60
N PRO A 201 -4.29 -3.04 33.83
CA PRO A 201 -4.06 -4.46 34.09
C PRO A 201 -2.59 -4.82 34.20
N THR A 202 -2.30 -5.71 35.15
CA THR A 202 -0.97 -6.28 35.33
C THR A 202 -0.66 -7.30 34.22
N ASN A 203 0.59 -7.33 33.76
CA ASN A 203 1.14 -8.31 32.80
C ASN A 203 0.55 -8.29 31.37
N THR A 204 0.28 -7.09 30.83
CA THR A 204 0.01 -6.89 29.39
C THR A 204 1.25 -7.24 28.56
N ARG A 205 1.09 -8.08 27.53
CA ARG A 205 2.21 -8.61 26.73
C ARG A 205 2.34 -7.90 25.38
N VAL A 206 1.31 -8.01 24.55
CA VAL A 206 1.31 -7.51 23.18
C VAL A 206 0.09 -6.61 22.98
N VAL A 207 0.23 -5.56 22.18
CA VAL A 207 -0.85 -4.65 21.76
C VAL A 207 -0.83 -4.53 20.24
N HIS A 208 -2.01 -4.59 19.61
CA HIS A 208 -2.18 -4.48 18.15
C HIS A 208 -3.50 -3.81 17.80
N THR A 209 -3.55 -3.19 16.62
CA THR A 209 -4.78 -2.66 16.01
C THR A 209 -5.31 -3.62 14.95
N PHE A 210 -6.60 -3.94 14.98
CA PHE A 210 -7.27 -4.76 13.96
C PHE A 210 -8.70 -4.26 13.75
N GLY A 211 -9.17 -4.21 12.49
CA GLY A 211 -10.57 -3.83 12.18
C GLY A 211 -11.01 -2.52 12.83
N GLY A 212 -10.12 -1.53 12.94
CA GLY A 212 -10.38 -0.25 13.60
C GLY A 212 -10.48 -0.29 15.13
N ASN A 213 -10.11 -1.40 15.78
CA ASN A 213 -10.16 -1.57 17.23
C ASN A 213 -8.77 -1.85 17.82
N LEU A 214 -8.60 -1.56 19.11
CA LEU A 214 -7.36 -1.80 19.86
C LEU A 214 -7.48 -3.04 20.75
N TYR A 215 -6.52 -3.96 20.63
CA TYR A 215 -6.49 -5.22 21.37
C TYR A 215 -5.18 -5.41 22.11
N PHE A 216 -5.22 -6.17 23.21
CA PHE A 216 -4.01 -6.62 23.90
C PHE A 216 -4.13 -8.05 24.41
N SER A 217 -2.99 -8.70 24.57
CA SER A 217 -2.90 -9.99 25.27
C SER A 217 -2.40 -9.81 26.70
N SER A 218 -2.91 -10.64 27.60
CA SER A 218 -2.48 -10.70 29.00
C SER A 218 -2.28 -12.13 29.45
N SER A 219 -1.29 -12.30 30.33
CA SER A 219 -0.99 -13.56 31.02
C SER A 219 -1.06 -13.40 32.55
N ALA A 220 -1.65 -12.31 33.04
CA ALA A 220 -1.95 -12.22 34.47
C ALA A 220 -2.92 -13.32 34.88
N ALA A 221 -2.70 -13.91 36.06
CA ALA A 221 -3.40 -15.12 36.50
C ALA A 221 -4.93 -14.99 36.46
N THR A 222 -5.46 -13.80 36.75
CA THR A 222 -6.90 -13.50 36.78
C THR A 222 -7.45 -12.95 35.47
N SER A 223 -6.61 -12.72 34.45
CA SER A 223 -7.01 -12.09 33.19
C SER A 223 -6.22 -12.65 31.99
N ARG A 224 -6.21 -13.98 31.82
CA ARG A 224 -5.48 -14.64 30.72
C ARG A 224 -6.29 -14.64 29.43
N GLY A 225 -5.72 -14.15 28.34
CA GLY A 225 -6.40 -14.13 27.04
C GLY A 225 -6.08 -12.90 26.19
N VAL A 226 -6.94 -12.69 25.19
CA VAL A 226 -6.93 -11.48 24.33
C VAL A 226 -8.16 -10.65 24.68
N TYR A 227 -7.95 -9.35 24.79
CA TYR A 227 -8.93 -8.37 25.25
C TYR A 227 -8.98 -7.20 24.27
N GLN A 228 -10.17 -6.65 24.08
CA GLN A 228 -10.37 -5.36 23.43
C GLN A 228 -10.33 -4.24 24.48
N ILE A 229 -9.79 -3.08 24.10
CA ILE A 229 -9.74 -1.88 24.93
C ILE A 229 -10.79 -0.89 24.43
N GLY A 230 -11.81 -0.64 25.24
CA GLY A 230 -12.92 0.23 24.88
C GLY A 230 -13.54 -0.14 23.54
N THR A 231 -13.99 0.88 22.81
CA THR A 231 -14.47 0.78 21.43
C THR A 231 -13.57 1.59 20.51
N GLY A 232 -13.23 1.05 19.35
CA GLY A 232 -12.38 1.74 18.38
C GLY A 232 -10.93 1.87 18.86
N LEU A 233 -10.37 3.06 18.65
CA LEU A 233 -8.98 3.39 18.93
C LEU A 233 -8.87 4.47 20.03
N PRO A 234 -9.06 4.10 21.30
CA PRO A 234 -9.17 5.07 22.38
C PRO A 234 -7.84 5.78 22.66
N THR A 235 -7.94 7.05 23.01
CA THR A 235 -6.81 7.92 23.40
C THR A 235 -6.97 8.48 24.83
N THR A 236 -8.15 8.31 25.44
CA THR A 236 -8.49 8.84 26.76
C THR A 236 -8.30 7.79 27.86
N SER A 237 -8.00 8.26 29.07
CA SER A 237 -7.67 7.36 30.18
C SER A 237 -8.86 6.58 30.73
N GLY A 238 -8.59 5.41 31.33
CA GLY A 238 -9.59 4.66 32.10
C GLY A 238 -10.57 3.87 31.26
N GLN A 239 -10.11 3.33 30.13
CA GLN A 239 -10.91 2.50 29.24
C GLN A 239 -11.34 1.19 29.92
N SER A 240 -12.54 0.72 29.58
CA SER A 240 -12.96 -0.64 29.92
C SER A 240 -12.18 -1.67 29.08
N ILE A 241 -12.11 -2.90 29.58
CA ILE A 241 -11.57 -4.03 28.81
C ILE A 241 -12.66 -5.09 28.66
N THR A 242 -12.77 -5.65 27.45
CA THR A 242 -13.69 -6.74 27.14
C THR A 242 -12.87 -7.95 26.73
N GLN A 243 -13.03 -9.06 27.44
CA GLN A 243 -12.36 -10.30 27.06
C GLN A 243 -12.97 -10.82 25.76
N ILE A 244 -12.12 -11.01 24.75
CA ILE A 244 -12.52 -11.54 23.45
C ILE A 244 -12.41 -13.06 23.47
N VAL A 245 -11.26 -13.57 23.92
CA VAL A 245 -11.04 -15.01 24.12
C VAL A 245 -10.21 -15.28 25.36
N SER A 246 -10.48 -16.41 26.01
CA SER A 246 -9.61 -16.97 27.04
C SER A 246 -8.50 -17.82 26.43
N SER A 247 -7.30 -17.78 27.01
CA SER A 247 -6.18 -18.64 26.63
C SER A 247 -5.37 -19.05 27.86
N THR A 248 -4.60 -20.14 27.78
CA THR A 248 -3.77 -20.58 28.90
C THR A 248 -2.63 -19.62 29.17
N SER A 249 -2.04 -19.01 28.14
CA SER A 249 -0.99 -18.01 28.31
C SER A 249 -0.76 -17.24 27.00
N ALA A 250 -1.71 -16.36 26.68
CA ALA A 250 -1.72 -15.62 25.43
C ALA A 250 -0.45 -14.78 25.25
N TYR A 251 0.11 -14.82 24.06
CA TYR A 251 1.28 -14.04 23.66
C TYR A 251 0.92 -13.20 22.42
N GLY A 252 1.49 -13.48 21.24
CA GLY A 252 1.12 -12.83 19.99
C GLY A 252 -0.22 -13.33 19.49
N PHE A 253 -0.93 -12.49 18.77
CA PHE A 253 -2.22 -12.84 18.18
C PHE A 253 -2.41 -12.08 16.87
N VAL A 254 -3.20 -12.65 15.97
CA VAL A 254 -3.55 -12.05 14.68
C VAL A 254 -5.01 -12.32 14.36
N PHE A 255 -5.70 -11.27 13.92
CA PHE A 255 -7.07 -11.35 13.42
C PHE A 255 -7.08 -11.37 11.89
N LEU A 256 -8.07 -12.04 11.31
CA LEU A 256 -8.39 -12.02 9.89
C LEU A 256 -9.92 -11.87 9.73
N ASP A 257 -10.33 -11.35 8.59
CA ASP A 257 -11.72 -11.31 8.10
C ASP A 257 -11.77 -12.27 6.90
N ARG A 258 -12.36 -13.45 7.09
CA ARG A 258 -12.35 -14.58 6.15
C ARG A 258 -13.75 -15.02 5.73
N GLU A 259 -14.77 -14.60 6.45
CA GLU A 259 -16.16 -14.98 6.24
C GLU A 259 -16.96 -13.74 5.86
N PRO A 260 -17.21 -13.50 4.56
CA PRO A 260 -17.90 -12.30 4.09
C PRO A 260 -19.30 -12.10 4.68
N SER A 261 -19.93 -13.15 5.19
CA SER A 261 -21.24 -13.07 5.86
C SER A 261 -21.17 -12.62 7.32
N VAL A 262 -19.97 -12.57 7.92
CA VAL A 262 -19.73 -12.12 9.29
C VAL A 262 -19.05 -10.76 9.22
N ALA A 263 -19.68 -9.73 9.81
CA ALA A 263 -19.13 -8.38 9.73
C ALA A 263 -17.83 -8.25 10.55
N GLY A 264 -16.75 -7.88 9.87
CA GLY A 264 -15.46 -7.57 10.48
C GLY A 264 -14.66 -8.82 10.81
N VAL A 265 -13.60 -8.66 11.58
CA VAL A 265 -12.69 -9.78 11.87
C VAL A 265 -13.42 -10.97 12.51
N ASP A 266 -13.29 -12.13 11.88
CA ASP A 266 -14.02 -13.35 12.24
C ASP A 266 -13.11 -14.54 12.56
N THR A 267 -11.81 -14.42 12.32
CA THR A 267 -10.83 -15.48 12.58
C THR A 267 -9.73 -14.94 13.45
N LEU A 268 -9.37 -15.66 14.51
CA LEU A 268 -8.33 -15.26 15.45
C LEU A 268 -7.38 -16.43 15.72
N TYR A 269 -6.09 -16.19 15.48
CA TYR A 269 -5.03 -17.08 15.90
C TYR A 269 -4.30 -16.48 17.10
N VAL A 270 -4.10 -17.28 18.15
CA VAL A 270 -3.38 -16.87 19.35
C VAL A 270 -2.20 -17.82 19.56
N ALA A 271 -0.99 -17.27 19.53
CA ALA A 271 0.19 -17.94 20.05
C ALA A 271 0.10 -17.99 21.57
N ASP A 272 0.13 -19.19 22.12
CA ASP A 272 -0.04 -19.48 23.53
C ASP A 272 1.24 -20.14 24.05
N ASP A 273 1.96 -19.44 24.93
CA ASP A 273 3.30 -19.89 25.32
C ASP A 273 3.31 -21.11 26.27
N MET A 274 2.14 -21.72 26.51
CA MET A 274 1.98 -23.01 27.20
C MET A 274 1.33 -24.10 26.34
N THR A 275 0.52 -23.73 25.34
CA THR A 275 -0.26 -24.69 24.52
C THR A 275 -0.07 -24.51 23.00
N ASN A 276 0.94 -23.75 22.59
CA ASN A 276 1.40 -23.51 21.22
C ASN A 276 0.48 -22.59 20.40
N LEU A 277 -0.47 -23.11 19.62
CA LEU A 277 -1.29 -22.26 18.73
C LEU A 277 -2.78 -22.60 18.87
N ARG A 278 -3.61 -21.57 19.06
CA ARG A 278 -5.07 -21.70 19.19
C ARG A 278 -5.77 -20.95 18.05
N LYS A 279 -6.83 -21.54 17.50
CA LYS A 279 -7.70 -20.90 16.50
C LYS A 279 -9.08 -20.70 17.09
N PHE A 280 -9.62 -19.50 16.90
CA PHE A 280 -10.97 -19.12 17.27
C PHE A 280 -11.69 -18.55 16.05
N SER A 281 -13.01 -18.65 16.04
CA SER A 281 -13.85 -17.98 15.04
C SER A 281 -14.97 -17.19 15.69
N PHE A 282 -15.38 -16.08 15.07
CA PHE A 282 -16.55 -15.31 15.47
C PHE A 282 -17.77 -15.78 14.68
N ASN A 283 -18.87 -16.09 15.36
CA ASN A 283 -20.11 -16.54 14.73
C ASN A 283 -21.15 -15.41 14.56
N GLY A 284 -20.71 -14.15 14.64
CA GLY A 284 -21.58 -12.97 14.67
C GLY A 284 -22.02 -12.54 16.07
N THR A 285 -21.90 -13.39 17.09
CA THR A 285 -22.28 -13.07 18.48
C THR A 285 -21.13 -13.30 19.48
N SER A 286 -20.36 -14.36 19.30
CA SER A 286 -19.33 -14.79 20.25
C SER A 286 -18.13 -15.43 19.55
N TRP A 287 -16.96 -15.31 20.18
CA TRP A 287 -15.76 -16.03 19.75
C TRP A 287 -15.75 -17.45 20.30
N VAL A 288 -15.61 -18.43 19.40
CA VAL A 288 -15.65 -19.86 19.70
C VAL A 288 -14.27 -20.46 19.45
N LEU A 289 -13.75 -21.24 20.41
CA LEU A 289 -12.51 -22.00 20.21
C LEU A 289 -12.75 -23.14 19.21
N GLN A 290 -12.04 -23.11 18.10
CA GLN A 290 -12.13 -24.14 17.07
C GLN A 290 -11.12 -25.26 17.28
N GLY A 291 -9.94 -24.96 17.82
CA GLY A 291 -8.96 -26.00 18.12
C GLY A 291 -7.64 -25.48 18.64
N VAL A 292 -6.81 -26.42 19.10
CA VAL A 292 -5.45 -26.18 19.58
C VAL A 292 -4.49 -27.09 18.83
N TRP A 293 -3.48 -26.49 18.22
CA TRP A 293 -2.38 -27.21 17.57
C TRP A 293 -1.22 -27.37 18.55
N ALA A 294 -1.15 -28.53 19.22
CA ALA A 294 -0.39 -28.71 20.47
C ALA A 294 1.06 -29.24 20.35
N THR A 295 1.61 -29.54 19.16
CA THR A 295 2.93 -30.22 19.02
C THR A 295 4.09 -29.32 18.56
N PRO A 296 5.36 -29.59 18.94
CA PRO A 296 5.91 -29.89 20.27
C PRO A 296 6.62 -28.68 20.93
N SER A 297 6.53 -27.47 20.37
CA SER A 297 7.24 -26.29 20.91
C SER A 297 6.35 -25.08 21.13
N THR A 298 6.81 -24.21 22.03
CA THR A 298 6.13 -22.99 22.44
C THR A 298 6.20 -21.94 21.34
N ALA A 299 5.06 -21.38 20.94
CA ALA A 299 4.99 -20.19 20.08
C ALA A 299 4.91 -18.91 20.92
N PHE A 300 5.57 -17.85 20.44
CA PHE A 300 5.52 -16.53 21.05
C PHE A 300 4.74 -15.56 20.17
N HIS A 301 5.21 -15.27 18.97
CA HIS A 301 4.50 -14.39 18.05
C HIS A 301 3.93 -15.16 16.87
N VAL A 302 2.84 -14.66 16.31
CA VAL A 302 2.18 -15.18 15.11
C VAL A 302 1.76 -14.01 14.23
N THR A 303 1.95 -14.17 12.93
CA THR A 303 1.34 -13.34 11.87
C THR A 303 0.73 -14.27 10.84
N ALA A 304 -0.21 -13.76 10.05
CA ALA A 304 -0.93 -14.52 9.06
C ALA A 304 -0.99 -13.80 7.71
N GLN A 305 -0.93 -14.59 6.64
CA GLN A 305 -1.22 -14.19 5.27
C GLN A 305 -2.44 -14.98 4.81
N ASP A 306 -3.53 -14.30 4.47
CA ASP A 306 -4.70 -14.97 3.90
C ASP A 306 -4.45 -15.25 2.42
N ASN A 307 -4.62 -16.49 1.99
CA ASN A 307 -4.48 -16.93 0.60
C ASN A 307 -5.84 -17.24 -0.04
N GLY A 308 -6.93 -16.78 0.56
CA GLY A 308 -8.30 -17.01 0.10
C GLY A 308 -8.67 -18.50 0.19
N ALA A 309 -9.09 -19.06 -0.94
CA ALA A 309 -9.47 -20.48 -1.05
C ALA A 309 -8.31 -21.44 -0.70
N ASN A 310 -7.06 -20.98 -0.78
CA ASN A 310 -5.87 -21.78 -0.47
C ASN A 310 -5.54 -21.83 1.04
N GLY A 311 -6.37 -21.22 1.89
CA GLY A 311 -6.19 -21.23 3.34
C GLY A 311 -5.36 -20.05 3.87
N VAL A 312 -4.80 -20.22 5.06
CA VAL A 312 -4.02 -19.18 5.77
C VAL A 312 -2.60 -19.66 6.00
N ASP A 313 -1.62 -18.89 5.53
CA ASP A 313 -0.22 -19.09 5.88
C ASP A 313 0.09 -18.38 7.20
N LEU A 314 0.45 -19.15 8.22
CA LEU A 314 0.83 -18.68 9.54
C LEU A 314 2.34 -18.74 9.70
N TYR A 315 2.94 -17.64 10.15
CA TYR A 315 4.36 -17.57 10.47
C TYR A 315 4.53 -17.32 11.97
N LEU A 316 5.32 -18.16 12.63
CA LEU A 316 5.47 -18.15 14.09
C LEU A 316 6.93 -18.04 14.51
N THR A 317 7.22 -17.23 15.52
CA THR A 317 8.47 -17.34 16.28
C THR A 317 8.30 -18.25 17.49
N ARG A 318 9.30 -19.10 17.74
CA ARG A 318 9.18 -20.24 18.67
C ARG A 318 10.33 -20.31 19.69
N SER A 319 10.15 -21.07 20.76
CA SER A 319 11.14 -21.27 21.83
C SER A 319 12.47 -21.88 21.40
N GLY A 320 12.52 -22.54 20.24
CA GLY A 320 13.75 -22.98 19.60
C GLY A 320 14.57 -21.86 18.95
N ASN A 321 14.13 -20.59 19.08
CA ASN A 321 14.71 -19.45 18.37
C ASN A 321 14.64 -19.61 16.85
N THR A 322 13.49 -20.07 16.37
CA THR A 322 13.20 -20.37 14.97
C THR A 322 11.98 -19.59 14.49
N ILE A 323 11.90 -19.42 13.17
CA ILE A 323 10.66 -19.09 12.47
C ILE A 323 10.12 -20.38 11.84
N SER A 324 8.83 -20.61 11.97
CA SER A 324 8.15 -21.73 11.31
C SER A 324 6.92 -21.27 10.55
N LYS A 325 6.64 -21.92 9.43
CA LYS A 325 5.44 -21.75 8.62
C LYS A 325 4.47 -22.90 8.87
N LEU A 326 3.18 -22.59 8.95
CA LEU A 326 2.07 -23.54 8.97
C LEU A 326 0.98 -23.06 8.01
N THR A 327 0.49 -23.91 7.11
CA THR A 327 -0.64 -23.56 6.24
C THR A 327 -1.91 -24.22 6.76
N ASP A 328 -2.83 -23.40 7.28
CA ASP A 328 -4.16 -23.84 7.71
C ASP A 328 -5.14 -23.79 6.55
N THR A 329 -5.50 -24.96 6.03
CA THR A 329 -6.45 -25.11 4.92
C THR A 329 -7.91 -25.23 5.38
N ALA A 330 -8.16 -25.22 6.69
CA ALA A 330 -9.50 -25.31 7.21
C ALA A 330 -10.31 -24.02 6.98
N ALA A 331 -11.63 -24.18 6.85
CA ALA A 331 -12.56 -23.07 6.92
C ALA A 331 -12.40 -22.29 8.25
N TYR A 332 -12.85 -21.03 8.26
CA TYR A 332 -12.68 -20.13 9.40
C TYR A 332 -13.22 -20.72 10.72
N ASN A 333 -14.36 -21.41 10.64
CA ASN A 333 -15.08 -22.03 11.76
C ASN A 333 -14.76 -23.52 11.97
N GLN A 334 -13.61 -23.98 11.51
CA GLN A 334 -13.15 -25.37 11.69
C GLN A 334 -11.77 -25.41 12.38
N PRO A 335 -11.44 -26.50 13.11
CA PRO A 335 -10.12 -26.69 13.69
C PRO A 335 -9.01 -26.57 12.63
N ILE A 336 -7.80 -26.18 13.05
CA ILE A 336 -6.64 -26.05 12.15
C ILE A 336 -6.43 -27.36 11.38
N ASN A 337 -6.41 -27.28 10.04
CA ASN A 337 -6.10 -28.40 9.15
C ASN A 337 -4.80 -28.13 8.41
N ALA A 338 -3.71 -28.70 8.90
CA ALA A 338 -2.37 -28.54 8.36
C ALA A 338 -1.61 -29.88 8.35
N ALA A 339 -0.75 -30.09 7.37
CA ALA A 339 0.02 -31.33 7.24
C ALA A 339 1.16 -31.43 8.25
N ALA A 340 1.98 -30.38 8.37
CA ALA A 340 3.07 -30.27 9.35
C ALA A 340 3.53 -28.82 9.51
N LEU A 341 4.11 -28.54 10.67
CA LEU A 341 4.82 -27.29 10.92
C LEU A 341 6.21 -27.33 10.28
N GLN A 342 6.53 -26.36 9.43
CA GLN A 342 7.79 -26.30 8.68
C GLN A 342 8.72 -25.23 9.28
N PRO A 343 9.88 -25.59 9.87
CA PRO A 343 10.90 -24.62 10.22
C PRO A 343 11.49 -23.99 8.96
N ILE A 344 11.52 -22.66 8.87
CA ILE A 344 12.03 -21.94 7.69
C ILE A 344 13.26 -21.09 8.00
N VAL A 345 13.46 -20.69 9.26
CA VAL A 345 14.64 -19.94 9.70
C VAL A 345 15.05 -20.41 11.10
N THR A 346 16.35 -20.55 11.32
CA THR A 346 16.95 -20.72 12.64
C THR A 346 17.84 -19.53 12.92
N ALA A 347 17.68 -18.91 14.09
CA ALA A 347 18.49 -17.77 14.46
C ALA A 347 19.97 -18.15 14.55
N ALA A 348 20.85 -17.23 14.12
CA ALA A 348 22.28 -17.39 14.31
C ALA A 348 22.65 -17.37 15.80
N THR A 349 23.80 -17.94 16.15
CA THR A 349 24.37 -17.88 17.50
C THR A 349 24.39 -16.45 18.01
N ASN A 350 24.08 -16.27 19.30
CA ASN A 350 24.05 -14.95 19.97
C ASN A 350 23.04 -13.95 19.36
N THR A 351 22.01 -14.46 18.69
CA THR A 351 20.88 -13.65 18.22
C THR A 351 19.57 -14.25 18.71
N ALA A 352 18.52 -13.44 18.75
CA ALA A 352 17.20 -13.84 19.21
C ALA A 352 16.12 -13.27 18.28
N LEU A 353 15.27 -14.15 17.74
CA LEU A 353 14.11 -13.75 16.93
C LEU A 353 12.90 -13.50 17.84
N ARG A 354 12.15 -12.43 17.57
CA ARG A 354 11.02 -11.96 18.41
C ARG A 354 9.76 -11.71 17.59
N GLY A 355 9.26 -10.48 17.55
CA GLY A 355 8.08 -10.10 16.79
C GLY A 355 8.25 -10.41 15.31
N ILE A 356 7.15 -10.82 14.68
CA ILE A 356 7.09 -11.19 13.27
C ILE A 356 5.82 -10.59 12.67
N VAL A 357 5.93 -10.10 11.44
CA VAL A 357 4.80 -9.61 10.63
C VAL A 357 5.02 -9.99 9.18
N VAL A 358 3.93 -10.22 8.46
CA VAL A 358 3.95 -10.28 6.99
C VAL A 358 3.69 -8.87 6.47
N ILE A 359 4.43 -8.47 5.43
CA ILE A 359 4.16 -7.22 4.72
C ILE A 359 3.02 -7.50 3.75
N PRO A 360 1.88 -6.78 3.84
CA PRO A 360 0.77 -7.01 2.94
C PRO A 360 1.20 -6.86 1.48
N ALA A 361 0.87 -7.84 0.64
CA ALA A 361 0.86 -7.65 -0.81
C ALA A 361 -0.23 -6.64 -1.19
N ALA A 362 -0.10 -5.92 -2.30
CA ALA A 362 -1.07 -4.92 -2.79
C ALA A 362 -2.53 -5.45 -2.92
N ASN A 363 -2.74 -6.77 -2.83
CA ASN A 363 -4.04 -7.42 -2.91
C ASN A 363 -4.69 -7.71 -1.54
N GLN A 364 -4.17 -7.16 -0.43
CA GLN A 364 -4.60 -7.51 0.95
C GLN A 364 -4.99 -6.27 1.76
N ALA A 365 -5.85 -5.41 1.22
CA ALA A 365 -6.61 -4.49 2.07
C ALA A 365 -7.57 -5.32 2.93
N THR A 366 -7.36 -5.28 4.25
CA THR A 366 -8.23 -5.91 5.25
C THR A 366 -9.63 -5.33 5.11
N ALA A 367 -10.65 -6.20 5.01
CA ALA A 367 -12.03 -5.77 4.88
C ALA A 367 -12.44 -4.86 6.05
N THR A 368 -13.07 -3.74 5.71
CA THR A 368 -13.77 -2.87 6.66
C THR A 368 -15.19 -3.42 6.81
N PRO A 369 -15.71 -3.64 8.04
CA PRO A 369 -17.03 -4.21 8.25
C PRO A 369 -18.11 -3.33 7.63
N THR A 370 -18.94 -3.92 6.76
CA THR A 370 -20.19 -3.30 6.31
C THR A 370 -21.26 -3.59 7.36
N ASN A 371 -21.81 -2.53 7.97
CA ASN A 371 -22.96 -2.63 8.88
C ASN A 371 -24.20 -3.05 8.07
N THR A 372 -24.63 -4.30 8.22
CA THR A 372 -25.95 -4.74 7.75
C THR A 372 -26.97 -4.46 8.85
N ALA A 373 -27.85 -3.49 8.63
CA ALA A 373 -29.06 -3.32 9.42
C ALA A 373 -30.04 -4.46 9.10
N THR A 374 -30.46 -5.20 10.12
CA THR A 374 -31.55 -6.18 10.05
C THR A 374 -32.89 -5.47 10.30
N PRO A 375 -33.87 -5.53 9.39
CA PRO A 375 -35.27 -5.45 9.78
C PRO A 375 -35.74 -6.87 10.13
N SER A 376 -36.11 -7.05 11.40
CA SER A 376 -36.88 -8.20 11.86
C SER A 376 -38.36 -7.85 11.68
N GLU A 377 -39.12 -8.67 10.95
CA GLU A 377 -40.51 -8.96 11.33
C GLU A 377 -40.83 -10.44 11.05
N THR A 378 -41.37 -11.07 12.07
CA THR A 378 -41.92 -12.42 12.08
C THR A 378 -43.40 -12.33 11.77
N ALA A 379 -43.88 -13.04 10.74
CA ALA A 379 -45.31 -13.22 10.51
C ALA A 379 -45.69 -14.70 10.67
N THR A 380 -46.54 -14.95 11.67
CA THR A 380 -47.25 -16.22 11.93
C THR A 380 -48.41 -16.38 10.93
N PRO A 381 -48.72 -17.58 10.43
CA PRO A 381 -49.86 -17.76 9.53
C PRO A 381 -51.16 -17.98 10.32
N THR A 382 -52.26 -17.40 9.85
CA THR A 382 -53.62 -17.89 10.16
C THR A 382 -54.51 -17.67 8.94
N ASP A 383 -55.32 -18.69 8.67
CA ASP A 383 -56.12 -18.93 7.47
C ASP A 383 -57.57 -18.39 7.58
N THR A 384 -58.24 -18.28 6.43
CA THR A 384 -59.71 -18.32 6.18
C THR A 384 -60.45 -17.05 5.70
N ALA A 385 -60.60 -16.99 4.36
CA ALA A 385 -61.81 -16.87 3.50
C ALA A 385 -62.66 -15.59 3.28
N THR A 386 -62.87 -15.33 1.98
CA THR A 386 -64.10 -14.93 1.23
C THR A 386 -64.03 -13.55 0.51
N PRO A 387 -64.51 -13.41 -0.76
CA PRO A 387 -64.04 -12.41 -1.72
C PRO A 387 -64.99 -11.21 -1.89
N SER A 388 -64.47 -10.09 -2.40
CA SER A 388 -65.28 -9.03 -3.02
C SER A 388 -64.46 -8.26 -4.03
N GLU A 389 -65.05 -8.07 -5.21
CA GLU A 389 -64.50 -7.31 -6.34
C GLU A 389 -64.49 -5.80 -6.09
N THR A 390 -63.48 -5.11 -6.64
CA THR A 390 -63.55 -3.85 -7.42
C THR A 390 -62.11 -3.30 -7.59
N PRO A 391 -61.64 -2.97 -8.81
CA PRO A 391 -60.30 -2.45 -9.02
C PRO A 391 -60.26 -0.95 -8.73
N THR A 392 -59.27 -0.48 -7.97
CA THR A 392 -58.92 0.94 -7.90
C THR A 392 -57.40 1.08 -7.98
N ASP A 393 -57.01 1.81 -9.02
CA ASP A 393 -55.67 2.20 -9.41
C ASP A 393 -55.11 3.25 -8.44
N THR A 394 -54.00 2.96 -7.76
CA THR A 394 -53.17 3.98 -7.06
C THR A 394 -51.76 3.44 -6.77
N THR A 395 -50.82 3.90 -7.60
CA THR A 395 -49.38 4.17 -7.36
C THR A 395 -48.53 3.15 -6.60
N THR A 396 -47.79 2.35 -7.37
CA THR A 396 -46.57 1.65 -6.97
C THR A 396 -45.55 2.63 -6.33
N PRO A 397 -45.06 2.40 -5.10
CA PRO A 397 -43.84 3.05 -4.65
C PRO A 397 -42.68 2.49 -5.46
N SER A 398 -42.02 3.34 -6.22
CA SER A 398 -40.74 3.06 -6.86
C SER A 398 -39.75 2.61 -5.80
N GLU A 399 -39.31 1.36 -5.85
CA GLU A 399 -38.11 0.93 -5.13
C GLU A 399 -36.95 1.83 -5.53
N THR A 400 -36.52 2.65 -4.57
CA THR A 400 -35.33 3.46 -4.71
C THR A 400 -34.15 2.51 -4.59
N ALA A 401 -33.47 2.28 -5.71
CA ALA A 401 -32.26 1.47 -5.77
C ALA A 401 -31.26 1.98 -4.72
N THR A 402 -30.97 1.12 -3.74
CA THR A 402 -29.88 1.36 -2.80
C THR A 402 -28.56 1.20 -3.58
N PRO A 403 -27.64 2.17 -3.53
CA PRO A 403 -26.44 2.14 -4.35
C PRO A 403 -25.58 0.92 -3.97
N SER A 404 -25.22 0.14 -4.99
CA SER A 404 -24.16 -0.86 -4.92
C SER A 404 -22.91 -0.25 -4.30
N ALA A 405 -22.24 -1.00 -3.41
CA ALA A 405 -20.97 -0.60 -2.81
C ALA A 405 -20.02 -0.14 -3.92
N THR A 406 -19.75 1.16 -3.94
CA THR A 406 -18.92 1.80 -4.96
C THR A 406 -17.50 1.27 -4.77
N PRO A 407 -16.83 0.76 -5.82
CA PRO A 407 -15.42 0.40 -5.74
C PRO A 407 -14.65 1.58 -5.17
N ILE A 408 -13.74 1.32 -4.22
CA ILE A 408 -12.81 2.35 -3.73
C ILE A 408 -12.20 3.00 -4.97
N PRO A 409 -12.37 4.32 -5.19
CA PRO A 409 -11.96 4.89 -6.45
C PRO A 409 -10.46 4.77 -6.57
N SER A 410 -10.00 4.13 -7.64
CA SER A 410 -8.61 4.22 -8.09
C SER A 410 -8.25 5.63 -8.56
N CYS A 411 -8.96 6.68 -8.12
CA CYS A 411 -8.84 8.05 -8.62
C CYS A 411 -9.43 9.05 -7.61
N LEU A 412 -8.57 9.92 -7.08
CA LEU A 412 -8.90 11.05 -6.21
C LEU A 412 -8.63 12.37 -6.94
N ARG A 413 -9.65 13.22 -7.07
CA ARG A 413 -9.59 14.53 -7.72
C ARG A 413 -9.44 15.67 -6.72
N PHE A 414 -8.36 16.44 -6.87
CA PHE A 414 -8.21 17.77 -6.29
C PHE A 414 -8.77 18.81 -7.26
N ASN A 415 -9.58 19.74 -6.74
CA ASN A 415 -9.94 20.96 -7.46
C ASN A 415 -9.04 22.07 -6.94
N VAL A 416 -8.21 22.65 -7.80
CA VAL A 416 -7.25 23.68 -7.43
C VAL A 416 -7.64 25.00 -8.05
N SER A 417 -7.56 26.07 -7.25
CA SER A 417 -7.57 27.45 -7.73
C SER A 417 -6.20 28.05 -7.46
N ILE A 418 -5.62 28.70 -8.46
CA ILE A 418 -4.30 29.31 -8.40
C ILE A 418 -4.39 30.83 -8.59
N ASP A 419 -3.74 31.59 -7.71
CA ASP A 419 -3.72 33.05 -7.75
C ASP A 419 -2.46 33.60 -7.05
N GLY A 420 -2.20 34.90 -7.22
CA GLY A 420 -1.03 35.55 -6.62
C GLY A 420 -1.13 35.74 -5.10
N ALA A 421 -2.33 35.73 -4.52
CA ALA A 421 -2.51 35.87 -3.07
C ALA A 421 -2.05 34.61 -2.31
N GLN A 422 -1.99 33.48 -3.01
CA GLN A 422 -1.51 32.20 -2.48
C GLN A 422 0.01 32.00 -2.56
N GLU A 423 0.75 32.90 -3.24
CA GLU A 423 2.21 32.93 -3.22
C GLU A 423 2.77 33.20 -1.82
N VAL A 424 4.03 32.81 -1.59
CA VAL A 424 4.71 33.03 -0.31
C VAL A 424 6.04 33.75 -0.53
N PRO A 425 6.11 35.08 -0.28
CA PRO A 425 5.02 35.96 0.18
C PRO A 425 3.96 36.27 -0.92
N PRO A 426 2.72 36.68 -0.54
CA PRO A 426 1.68 37.00 -1.51
C PRO A 426 2.06 38.11 -2.49
N ILE A 427 1.64 37.96 -3.74
CA ILE A 427 1.94 38.88 -4.85
C ILE A 427 0.64 39.47 -5.41
N ALA A 428 0.66 40.77 -5.70
CA ALA A 428 -0.46 41.47 -6.34
C ALA A 428 -0.47 41.23 -7.87
N SER A 429 -0.68 39.98 -8.29
CA SER A 429 -0.89 39.62 -9.70
C SER A 429 -2.39 39.58 -10.04
N THR A 430 -2.73 39.94 -11.28
CA THR A 430 -4.05 39.70 -11.87
C THR A 430 -4.21 38.28 -12.41
N GLY A 431 -3.13 37.50 -12.38
CA GLY A 431 -3.09 36.11 -12.80
C GLY A 431 -4.03 35.27 -11.96
N THR A 432 -4.85 34.47 -12.63
CA THR A 432 -5.76 33.53 -11.99
C THR A 432 -5.82 32.24 -12.80
N GLY A 433 -6.10 31.14 -12.13
CA GLY A 433 -6.32 29.87 -12.78
C GLY A 433 -7.10 28.90 -11.92
N SER A 434 -7.51 27.82 -12.55
CA SER A 434 -8.20 26.73 -11.90
C SER A 434 -8.03 25.44 -12.68
N GLY A 435 -8.21 24.31 -12.02
CA GLY A 435 -8.25 23.04 -12.71
C GLY A 435 -8.38 21.85 -11.77
N THR A 436 -8.12 20.68 -12.32
CA THR A 436 -8.21 19.41 -11.60
C THR A 436 -6.89 18.68 -11.60
N VAL A 437 -6.61 17.97 -10.51
CA VAL A 437 -5.54 16.98 -10.43
C VAL A 437 -6.12 15.67 -9.93
N ASP A 438 -6.05 14.65 -10.77
CA ASP A 438 -6.55 13.30 -10.48
C ASP A 438 -5.38 12.40 -10.10
N VAL A 439 -5.42 11.83 -8.91
CA VAL A 439 -4.42 10.93 -8.37
C VAL A 439 -4.97 9.51 -8.40
N ASP A 440 -4.39 8.68 -9.24
CA ASP A 440 -4.63 7.26 -9.28
C ASP A 440 -3.66 6.55 -8.35
N THR A 441 -4.16 6.16 -7.18
CA THR A 441 -3.40 5.50 -6.11
C THR A 441 -3.14 4.02 -6.37
N VAL A 442 -3.61 3.49 -7.51
CA VAL A 442 -3.32 2.12 -7.94
C VAL A 442 -2.17 2.13 -8.93
N ASN A 443 -2.18 3.10 -9.84
CA ASN A 443 -1.18 3.23 -10.90
C ASN A 443 -0.08 4.25 -10.56
N ASN A 444 -0.14 4.88 -9.39
CA ASN A 444 0.74 5.95 -8.94
C ASN A 444 0.88 7.09 -9.95
N THR A 445 -0.26 7.48 -10.53
CA THR A 445 -0.28 8.53 -11.54
C THR A 445 -1.02 9.76 -11.05
N LEU A 446 -0.49 10.93 -11.40
CA LEU A 446 -1.09 12.23 -11.17
C LEU A 446 -1.40 12.84 -12.54
N ARG A 447 -2.69 12.91 -12.89
CA ARG A 447 -3.19 13.54 -14.11
C ARG A 447 -3.69 14.94 -13.80
N TYR A 448 -3.10 15.96 -14.39
CA TYR A 448 -3.50 17.35 -14.19
C TYR A 448 -4.15 17.94 -15.45
N ASN A 449 -5.11 18.84 -15.23
CA ASN A 449 -5.70 19.70 -16.24
C ASN A 449 -5.95 21.08 -15.62
N ILE A 450 -5.02 22.01 -15.83
CA ILE A 450 -4.99 23.33 -15.19
C ILE A 450 -4.99 24.43 -16.25
N SER A 451 -5.96 25.33 -16.16
CA SER A 451 -6.02 26.53 -17.01
C SER A 451 -5.69 27.75 -16.17
N TYR A 452 -4.95 28.69 -16.76
CA TYR A 452 -4.70 30.00 -16.17
C TYR A 452 -4.70 31.10 -17.22
N GLN A 453 -4.86 32.33 -16.77
CA GLN A 453 -4.91 33.54 -17.58
C GLN A 453 -4.45 34.77 -16.77
N GLY A 454 -4.16 35.87 -17.45
CA GLY A 454 -3.92 37.16 -16.79
C GLY A 454 -2.56 37.32 -16.12
N LEU A 455 -1.57 36.48 -16.46
CA LEU A 455 -0.18 36.66 -16.04
C LEU A 455 0.37 38.01 -16.53
N SER A 456 1.24 38.64 -15.74
CA SER A 456 1.81 39.95 -16.05
C SER A 456 2.82 39.92 -17.20
N SER A 457 3.47 38.77 -17.41
CA SER A 457 4.38 38.53 -18.52
C SER A 457 4.34 37.07 -19.00
N ALA A 458 5.21 36.71 -19.95
CA ALA A 458 5.26 35.36 -20.48
C ALA A 458 5.64 34.34 -19.39
N GLU A 459 4.98 33.17 -19.43
CA GLU A 459 5.35 32.05 -18.56
C GLU A 459 6.80 31.63 -18.82
N ALA A 460 7.58 31.54 -17.75
CA ALA A 460 8.96 31.10 -17.77
C ALA A 460 9.11 29.63 -17.32
N ALA A 461 8.27 29.16 -16.38
CA ALA A 461 8.25 27.78 -15.89
C ALA A 461 6.97 27.49 -15.10
N ALA A 462 6.66 26.20 -14.92
CA ALA A 462 5.65 25.76 -13.96
C ALA A 462 6.05 24.44 -13.31
N HIS A 463 5.62 24.26 -12.06
CA HIS A 463 5.99 23.11 -11.26
C HIS A 463 4.86 22.66 -10.33
N ILE A 464 4.90 21.39 -9.94
CA ILE A 464 4.29 20.92 -8.69
C ILE A 464 5.41 20.85 -7.66
N HIS A 465 5.25 21.57 -6.56
CA HIS A 465 6.18 21.61 -5.43
C HIS A 465 5.68 20.72 -4.29
N GLY A 466 6.60 20.28 -3.43
CA GLY A 466 6.29 19.58 -2.20
C GLY A 466 7.53 19.05 -1.47
N PHE A 467 7.41 18.60 -0.22
CA PHE A 467 6.20 18.61 0.61
C PHE A 467 6.19 19.81 1.57
N ALA A 468 5.14 20.64 1.52
CA ALA A 468 4.90 21.72 2.45
C ALA A 468 3.39 21.99 2.66
N PRO A 469 2.98 22.36 3.90
CA PRO A 469 1.63 22.81 4.17
C PRO A 469 1.35 24.18 3.53
N ARG A 470 0.06 24.55 3.44
CA ARG A 470 -0.39 25.84 2.90
C ARG A 470 0.33 27.00 3.59
N GLY A 471 0.88 27.93 2.80
CA GLY A 471 1.62 29.09 3.29
C GLY A 471 3.11 28.85 3.55
N SER A 472 3.66 27.71 3.12
CA SER A 472 5.10 27.40 3.16
C SER A 472 5.63 26.97 1.79
N ASN A 473 6.89 27.31 1.51
CA ASN A 473 7.58 26.94 0.27
C ASN A 473 8.26 25.56 0.41
N ALA A 474 8.30 24.81 -0.71
CA ALA A 474 9.01 23.54 -0.84
C ALA A 474 9.79 23.47 -2.16
N GLY A 475 10.64 22.44 -2.29
CA GLY A 475 11.33 22.13 -3.55
C GLY A 475 10.37 21.68 -4.65
N VAL A 476 10.89 21.63 -5.88
CA VAL A 476 10.18 21.11 -7.05
C VAL A 476 10.09 19.58 -6.95
N LEU A 477 8.89 19.03 -7.09
CA LEU A 477 8.66 17.59 -7.24
C LEU A 477 8.51 17.21 -8.70
N PHE A 478 7.74 17.99 -9.47
CA PHE A 478 7.50 17.73 -10.89
C PHE A 478 7.59 19.02 -11.67
N THR A 479 8.27 18.97 -12.82
CA THR A 479 8.24 20.04 -13.81
C THR A 479 7.02 19.86 -14.72
N LEU A 480 6.32 20.97 -14.97
CA LEU A 480 5.17 21.02 -15.87
C LEU A 480 5.55 21.72 -17.18
N PRO A 481 4.93 21.34 -18.31
CA PRO A 481 5.15 22.03 -19.57
C PRO A 481 4.60 23.46 -19.51
N THR A 482 5.22 24.35 -20.27
CA THR A 482 4.72 25.72 -20.47
C THR A 482 3.47 25.72 -21.35
N GLY A 483 2.58 26.71 -21.15
CA GLY A 483 1.31 26.86 -21.87
C GLY A 483 0.09 26.68 -20.98
N SER A 484 -1.07 27.12 -21.49
CA SER A 484 -2.41 27.00 -20.86
C SER A 484 -3.41 26.51 -21.92
N PRO A 485 -4.20 25.44 -21.68
CA PRO A 485 -4.21 24.62 -20.47
C PRO A 485 -2.97 23.73 -20.34
N LYS A 486 -2.56 23.48 -19.10
CA LYS A 486 -1.59 22.44 -18.75
C LYS A 486 -2.33 21.13 -18.60
N VAL A 487 -2.10 20.19 -19.52
CA VAL A 487 -2.72 18.86 -19.48
C VAL A 487 -1.62 17.81 -19.56
N GLY A 488 -1.60 16.88 -18.61
CA GLY A 488 -0.62 15.81 -18.63
C GLY A 488 -0.83 14.79 -17.53
N THR A 489 -0.04 13.73 -17.59
CA THR A 489 0.02 12.68 -16.58
C THR A 489 1.47 12.53 -16.14
N LEU A 490 1.69 12.47 -14.84
CA LEU A 490 2.98 12.25 -14.19
C LEU A 490 2.89 10.96 -13.40
N ASN A 491 3.98 10.19 -13.35
CA ASN A 491 4.10 9.12 -12.38
C ASN A 491 4.76 9.70 -11.13
N TYR A 492 4.19 9.44 -9.96
CA TYR A 492 4.84 9.73 -8.70
C TYR A 492 5.44 8.45 -8.11
N ALA A 493 6.53 8.59 -7.36
CA ALA A 493 7.05 7.47 -6.59
C ALA A 493 6.09 7.19 -5.43
N GLU A 494 5.81 5.92 -5.13
CA GLU A 494 4.88 5.51 -4.06
C GLU A 494 5.13 6.26 -2.72
N ASN A 495 6.39 6.52 -2.38
CA ASN A 495 6.76 7.27 -1.17
C ASN A 495 6.31 8.75 -1.16
N GLN A 496 5.89 9.30 -2.30
CA GLN A 496 5.34 10.64 -2.47
C GLN A 496 3.82 10.68 -2.27
N GLU A 497 3.12 9.55 -2.40
CA GLU A 497 1.66 9.47 -2.41
C GLU A 497 1.07 10.09 -1.15
N ALA A 498 1.53 9.67 0.02
CA ALA A 498 1.02 10.16 1.30
C ALA A 498 1.15 11.69 1.44
N GLY A 499 2.19 12.29 0.87
CA GLY A 499 2.38 13.74 0.87
C GLY A 499 1.49 14.46 -0.15
N ILE A 500 1.24 13.85 -1.31
CA ILE A 500 0.30 14.34 -2.31
C ILE A 500 -1.13 14.29 -1.74
N LEU A 501 -1.54 13.14 -1.18
CA LEU A 501 -2.87 12.92 -0.62
C LEU A 501 -3.15 13.73 0.65
N ALA A 502 -2.12 14.01 1.46
CA ALA A 502 -2.21 14.89 2.62
C ALA A 502 -2.29 16.38 2.25
N GLY A 503 -2.32 16.70 0.95
CA GLY A 503 -2.34 18.05 0.42
C GLY A 503 -1.12 18.88 0.77
N GLN A 504 0.05 18.25 0.82
CA GLN A 504 1.34 18.92 1.03
C GLN A 504 2.03 19.29 -0.30
N THR A 505 1.33 19.21 -1.41
CA THR A 505 1.82 19.65 -2.73
C THR A 505 1.04 20.85 -3.23
N TYR A 506 1.68 21.66 -4.05
CA TYR A 506 1.05 22.84 -4.64
C TYR A 506 1.57 23.08 -6.05
N ILE A 507 0.71 23.63 -6.91
CA ILE A 507 1.09 24.09 -8.24
C ILE A 507 1.62 25.51 -8.12
N ASN A 508 2.70 25.80 -8.84
CA ASN A 508 3.29 27.12 -8.94
C ASN A 508 3.61 27.45 -10.40
N ILE A 509 3.27 28.65 -10.86
CA ILE A 509 3.55 29.13 -12.23
C ILE A 509 4.38 30.40 -12.14
N HIS A 510 5.49 30.41 -12.86
CA HIS A 510 6.51 31.45 -12.83
C HIS A 510 6.50 32.24 -14.13
N THR A 511 6.80 33.53 -14.07
CA THR A 511 6.99 34.40 -15.24
C THR A 511 8.32 35.12 -15.18
N SER A 512 8.65 35.86 -16.25
CA SER A 512 9.87 36.69 -16.25
C SER A 512 9.86 37.74 -15.14
N ASP A 513 8.70 38.26 -14.78
CA ASP A 513 8.54 39.33 -13.80
C ASP A 513 8.50 38.77 -12.37
N PHE A 514 8.06 37.51 -12.22
CA PHE A 514 7.98 36.79 -10.96
C PHE A 514 8.66 35.42 -11.03
N PRO A 515 10.01 35.37 -11.03
CA PRO A 515 10.75 34.11 -11.15
C PRO A 515 10.59 33.18 -9.94
N GLY A 516 10.17 33.69 -8.77
CA GLY A 516 9.85 32.89 -7.58
C GLY A 516 8.48 32.19 -7.62
N GLY A 517 7.60 32.60 -8.54
CA GLY A 517 6.19 32.22 -8.61
C GLY A 517 5.34 33.47 -8.78
N GLU A 518 4.44 33.50 -9.76
CA GLU A 518 3.44 34.55 -9.95
C GLU A 518 2.07 34.13 -9.39
N ILE A 519 1.69 32.87 -9.61
CA ILE A 519 0.43 32.30 -9.11
C ILE A 519 0.64 30.88 -8.57
N ARG A 520 0.06 30.61 -7.39
CA ARG A 520 0.18 29.35 -6.66
C ARG A 520 -1.18 28.81 -6.25
N GLY A 521 -1.31 27.50 -6.12
CA GLY A 521 -2.44 26.91 -5.41
C GLY A 521 -2.19 25.52 -4.87
N GLN A 522 -2.70 25.30 -3.66
CA GLN A 522 -2.52 24.06 -2.92
C GLN A 522 -3.36 22.93 -3.54
N LEU A 523 -2.81 21.72 -3.60
CA LEU A 523 -3.56 20.51 -3.94
C LEU A 523 -4.12 19.90 -2.65
N ASP A 524 -5.13 20.52 -2.05
CA ASP A 524 -5.79 20.03 -0.84
C ASP A 524 -7.29 19.73 -1.07
N GLY A 525 -7.91 18.99 -0.15
CA GLY A 525 -9.36 18.70 -0.22
C GLY A 525 -9.78 17.74 -1.34
N ALA A 526 -9.03 16.64 -1.55
CA ALA A 526 -9.38 15.61 -2.53
C ALA A 526 -10.82 15.11 -2.41
N THR A 527 -11.46 14.90 -3.55
CA THR A 527 -12.79 14.31 -3.70
C THR A 527 -12.69 13.10 -4.62
N LEU A 528 -13.68 12.22 -4.62
CA LEU A 528 -13.66 11.09 -5.56
C LEU A 528 -13.82 11.59 -6.99
N CYS A 529 -13.08 11.01 -7.94
CA CYS A 529 -13.28 11.32 -9.35
C CYS A 529 -14.74 11.02 -9.73
N PRO A 530 -15.41 11.90 -10.51
CA PRO A 530 -16.79 11.64 -10.91
C PRO A 530 -16.87 10.34 -11.71
N PRO A 531 -17.91 9.49 -11.46
CA PRO A 531 -18.09 8.28 -12.25
C PRO A 531 -18.23 8.64 -13.73
N PRO A 532 -17.72 7.81 -14.66
CA PRO A 532 -17.85 8.08 -16.08
C PRO A 532 -19.33 8.28 -16.42
N THR A 533 -19.65 9.45 -16.96
CA THR A 533 -21.03 9.85 -17.26
C THR A 533 -21.67 8.81 -18.20
N ALA A 534 -22.70 8.11 -17.71
CA ALA A 534 -23.49 7.22 -18.55
C ALA A 534 -24.20 8.03 -19.64
N THR A 535 -23.89 7.77 -20.91
CA THR A 535 -24.64 8.28 -22.06
C THR A 535 -26.02 7.60 -22.08
N PRO A 536 -27.15 8.33 -22.23
CA PRO A 536 -28.48 7.75 -22.12
C PRO A 536 -28.73 6.74 -23.26
N THR A 537 -29.15 5.53 -22.91
CA THR A 537 -29.57 4.49 -23.86
C THR A 537 -31.00 4.73 -24.30
N GLU A 538 -31.21 4.80 -25.62
CA GLU A 538 -32.51 4.94 -26.27
C GLU A 538 -33.37 3.68 -26.09
N THR A 539 -34.64 3.88 -25.71
CA THR A 539 -35.66 2.85 -25.48
C THR A 539 -36.03 2.13 -26.79
N ALA A 540 -35.78 0.82 -26.87
CA ALA A 540 -36.41 -0.05 -27.87
C ALA A 540 -37.22 -1.16 -27.18
N THR A 541 -38.54 -1.10 -27.36
CA THR A 541 -39.53 -2.08 -26.91
C THR A 541 -39.35 -3.43 -27.61
N PRO A 542 -39.40 -4.59 -26.93
CA PRO A 542 -39.62 -5.86 -27.58
C PRO A 542 -41.10 -6.29 -27.47
N SER A 543 -41.68 -6.64 -28.61
CA SER A 543 -42.86 -7.52 -28.68
C SER A 543 -42.59 -8.56 -29.76
N ILE A 544 -42.57 -9.83 -29.37
CA ILE A 544 -43.38 -10.91 -29.98
C ILE A 544 -43.25 -12.20 -29.15
N THR A 545 -44.41 -12.78 -28.86
CA THR A 545 -44.62 -14.15 -28.33
C THR A 545 -44.45 -15.17 -29.46
N PRO A 546 -43.87 -16.36 -29.18
CA PRO A 546 -44.67 -17.55 -29.49
C PRO A 546 -44.60 -18.65 -28.42
N THR A 547 -45.78 -19.24 -28.21
CA THR A 547 -46.09 -20.44 -27.45
C THR A 547 -45.48 -21.69 -28.09
N ALA A 548 -44.81 -22.53 -27.29
CA ALA A 548 -44.75 -23.98 -27.52
C ALA A 548 -44.50 -24.71 -26.19
N THR A 549 -45.39 -25.64 -25.88
CA THR A 549 -45.31 -26.57 -24.75
C THR A 549 -44.53 -27.80 -25.19
N GLU A 550 -43.39 -28.08 -24.58
CA GLU A 550 -42.82 -29.44 -24.53
C GLU A 550 -42.26 -29.76 -23.12
N THR A 551 -42.76 -30.87 -22.57
CA THR A 551 -42.26 -31.53 -21.36
C THR A 551 -41.07 -32.41 -21.73
N GLY A 552 -39.86 -32.00 -21.33
CA GLY A 552 -38.65 -32.83 -21.38
C GLY A 552 -37.60 -32.29 -20.41
N THR A 553 -37.18 -33.11 -19.45
CA THR A 553 -36.06 -32.83 -18.53
C THR A 553 -34.73 -32.96 -19.27
N ALA A 554 -34.13 -31.84 -19.65
CA ALA A 554 -32.74 -31.74 -20.09
C ALA A 554 -31.92 -30.98 -19.05
N THR A 555 -30.82 -31.57 -18.57
CA THR A 555 -29.85 -30.90 -17.69
C THR A 555 -28.84 -30.14 -18.56
N PRO A 556 -28.78 -28.80 -18.52
CA PRO A 556 -27.75 -28.06 -19.25
C PRO A 556 -26.38 -28.31 -18.61
N SER A 557 -25.41 -28.76 -19.41
CA SER A 557 -24.00 -28.79 -19.03
C SER A 557 -23.35 -27.47 -19.42
N LEU A 558 -22.93 -26.68 -18.44
CA LEU A 558 -22.13 -25.47 -18.65
C LEU A 558 -20.66 -25.81 -18.48
N THR A 559 -19.88 -25.72 -19.56
CA THR A 559 -18.42 -25.87 -19.49
C THR A 559 -17.79 -24.47 -19.55
N PRO A 560 -17.27 -23.92 -18.43
CA PRO A 560 -16.56 -22.65 -18.48
C PRO A 560 -15.20 -22.82 -19.16
N ILE A 561 -14.95 -22.06 -20.22
CA ILE A 561 -13.62 -21.96 -20.84
C ILE A 561 -12.86 -20.86 -20.10
N ILE A 562 -11.83 -21.23 -19.34
CA ILE A 562 -10.90 -20.29 -18.74
C ILE A 562 -9.94 -19.83 -19.84
N THR A 563 -9.91 -18.52 -20.11
CA THR A 563 -9.05 -17.90 -21.13
C THR A 563 -7.59 -17.83 -20.61
N PRO A 564 -6.58 -18.15 -21.45
CA PRO A 564 -5.16 -18.10 -21.06
C PRO A 564 -4.69 -16.66 -20.75
N PRO A 565 -3.49 -16.47 -20.14
CA PRO A 565 -2.94 -15.15 -19.81
C PRO A 565 -2.96 -14.19 -21.02
N PRO A 566 -2.94 -12.86 -20.75
CA PRO A 566 -3.10 -11.83 -21.77
C PRO A 566 -2.13 -12.05 -22.93
N SER A 567 -2.68 -12.16 -24.14
CA SER A 567 -1.94 -12.45 -25.37
C SER A 567 -1.11 -11.27 -25.87
N CYS A 568 -1.07 -10.15 -25.14
CA CYS A 568 -0.50 -8.90 -25.61
C CYS A 568 0.02 -8.01 -24.46
N ILE A 569 1.24 -7.50 -24.61
CA ILE A 569 1.94 -6.60 -23.67
C ILE A 569 2.38 -5.34 -24.41
N THR A 570 2.06 -4.16 -23.90
CA THR A 570 2.57 -2.88 -24.40
C THR A 570 3.75 -2.39 -23.54
N MET A 571 4.78 -1.89 -24.19
CA MET A 571 5.94 -1.22 -23.62
C MET A 571 6.08 0.17 -24.24
N SER A 572 6.65 1.11 -23.49
CA SER A 572 7.07 2.41 -24.04
C SER A 572 8.58 2.45 -24.17
N VAL A 573 9.07 3.17 -25.18
CA VAL A 573 10.49 3.42 -25.38
C VAL A 573 10.76 4.91 -25.50
N ILE A 574 11.80 5.36 -24.80
CA ILE A 574 12.40 6.68 -24.96
C ILE A 574 13.87 6.45 -25.29
N ALA A 575 14.29 6.93 -26.45
CA ALA A 575 15.64 6.83 -26.95
C ALA A 575 16.26 8.22 -27.05
N ASP A 576 17.51 8.34 -26.63
CA ASP A 576 18.27 9.59 -26.71
C ASP A 576 19.78 9.31 -26.84
N GLY A 577 20.56 10.35 -27.12
CA GLY A 577 22.00 10.23 -27.33
C GLY A 577 22.82 9.91 -26.07
N SER A 578 22.25 10.05 -24.86
CA SER A 578 22.93 9.68 -23.61
C SER A 578 22.96 8.17 -23.39
N GLN A 579 22.02 7.45 -24.01
CA GLN A 579 21.84 6.02 -23.88
C GLN A 579 22.66 5.21 -24.89
N GLU A 580 23.29 5.86 -25.88
CA GLU A 580 24.25 5.26 -26.81
C GLU A 580 25.51 4.74 -26.10
N VAL A 581 26.18 3.78 -26.72
CA VAL A 581 27.39 3.17 -26.14
C VAL A 581 28.54 3.23 -27.14
N PRO A 582 29.45 4.23 -27.02
CA PRO A 582 29.46 5.30 -26.02
C PRO A 582 28.42 6.41 -26.29
N PRO A 583 28.05 7.24 -25.28
CA PRO A 583 27.09 8.33 -25.45
C PRO A 583 27.52 9.33 -26.54
N THR A 584 26.57 9.76 -27.37
CA THR A 584 26.83 10.62 -28.54
C THR A 584 26.78 12.11 -28.23
N GLY A 585 26.10 12.49 -27.14
CA GLY A 585 25.81 13.89 -26.82
C GLY A 585 24.82 14.56 -27.80
N SER A 586 24.16 13.78 -28.65
CA SER A 586 23.12 14.28 -29.54
C SER A 586 21.92 14.81 -28.76
N LYS A 587 21.25 15.81 -29.33
CA LYS A 587 19.94 16.32 -28.87
C LYS A 587 18.76 15.54 -29.44
N GLY A 588 19.04 14.61 -30.36
CA GLY A 588 18.02 13.76 -30.93
C GLY A 588 17.31 12.96 -29.86
N MET A 589 16.01 12.77 -30.06
CA MET A 589 15.21 11.87 -29.24
C MET A 589 14.26 11.07 -30.11
N ALA A 590 14.01 9.83 -29.73
CA ALA A 590 12.90 9.03 -30.26
C ALA A 590 12.00 8.55 -29.13
N MET A 591 10.71 8.45 -29.41
CA MET A 591 9.72 7.96 -28.47
C MET A 591 8.67 7.15 -29.19
N GLY A 592 8.16 6.12 -28.54
CA GLY A 592 7.18 5.25 -29.15
C GLY A 592 6.62 4.19 -28.23
N THR A 593 5.68 3.44 -28.77
CA THR A 593 5.09 2.27 -28.14
C THR A 593 5.48 1.01 -28.89
N ILE A 594 5.71 -0.06 -28.14
CA ILE A 594 5.95 -1.41 -28.63
C ILE A 594 4.86 -2.30 -28.07
N GLU A 595 4.22 -3.08 -28.92
CA GLU A 595 3.17 -4.02 -28.57
C GLU A 595 3.62 -5.43 -28.93
N ILE A 596 3.74 -6.31 -27.95
CA ILE A 596 4.20 -7.68 -28.09
C ILE A 596 3.01 -8.61 -27.94
N ASN A 597 2.68 -9.35 -29.00
CA ASN A 597 1.68 -10.40 -28.95
C ASN A 597 2.37 -11.75 -28.73
N THR A 598 2.27 -12.29 -27.52
CA THR A 598 2.94 -13.53 -27.09
C THR A 598 2.27 -14.80 -27.65
N VAL A 599 1.11 -14.67 -28.27
CA VAL A 599 0.43 -15.80 -28.94
C VAL A 599 0.76 -15.82 -30.43
N ALA A 600 0.88 -14.65 -31.05
CA ALA A 600 1.20 -14.50 -32.47
C ALA A 600 2.72 -14.36 -32.73
N ASN A 601 3.52 -14.26 -31.67
CA ASN A 601 4.96 -13.96 -31.68
C ASN A 601 5.30 -12.74 -32.54
N THR A 602 4.51 -11.68 -32.36
CA THR A 602 4.68 -10.43 -33.11
C THR A 602 5.03 -9.26 -32.19
N LEU A 603 5.88 -8.37 -32.69
CA LEU A 603 6.21 -7.10 -32.08
C LEU A 603 5.77 -5.99 -33.05
N SER A 604 4.73 -5.26 -32.68
CA SER A 604 4.27 -4.07 -33.38
C SER A 604 4.91 -2.83 -32.75
N TYR A 605 5.35 -1.89 -33.57
CA TYR A 605 6.01 -0.68 -33.11
C TYR A 605 5.38 0.56 -33.75
N ASN A 606 5.30 1.62 -32.96
CA ASN A 606 4.94 2.96 -33.41
C ASN A 606 5.89 3.96 -32.72
N ILE A 607 6.92 4.39 -33.44
CA ILE A 607 8.02 5.20 -32.91
C ILE A 607 8.15 6.45 -33.78
N THR A 608 8.31 7.60 -33.14
CA THR A 608 8.63 8.86 -33.81
C THR A 608 9.93 9.40 -33.25
N TYR A 609 10.66 10.18 -34.04
CA TYR A 609 11.85 10.89 -33.56
C TYR A 609 11.83 12.36 -33.94
N HIS A 610 12.61 13.15 -33.22
CA HIS A 610 12.89 14.55 -33.51
C HIS A 610 14.33 14.91 -33.16
N ASP A 611 14.77 16.06 -33.68
CA ASP A 611 16.05 16.71 -33.37
C ASP A 611 17.32 15.86 -33.62
N LEU A 612 17.26 14.91 -34.55
CA LEU A 612 18.46 14.25 -35.08
C LEU A 612 19.37 15.29 -35.74
N SER A 613 20.68 15.15 -35.53
CA SER A 613 21.71 16.08 -35.97
C SER A 613 21.99 16.04 -37.48
N SER A 614 21.56 14.99 -38.17
CA SER A 614 21.67 14.82 -39.62
C SER A 614 20.64 13.82 -40.15
N ALA A 615 20.63 13.59 -41.47
CA ALA A 615 19.68 12.68 -42.09
C ALA A 615 19.83 11.25 -41.54
N GLU A 616 18.69 10.62 -41.28
CA GLU A 616 18.62 9.21 -40.90
C GLU A 616 19.12 8.31 -42.03
N THR A 617 20.06 7.42 -41.71
CA THR A 617 20.66 6.46 -42.64
C THR A 617 20.22 5.02 -42.37
N ALA A 618 19.86 4.67 -41.13
CA ALA A 618 19.33 3.37 -40.74
C ALA A 618 18.59 3.44 -39.39
N ALA A 619 17.72 2.45 -39.11
CA ALA A 619 17.16 2.23 -37.79
C ALA A 619 16.91 0.74 -37.55
N HIS A 620 17.13 0.30 -36.32
CA HIS A 620 17.11 -1.12 -35.97
C HIS A 620 16.55 -1.37 -34.56
N ILE A 621 16.07 -2.59 -34.33
CA ILE A 621 15.99 -3.19 -33.01
C ILE A 621 17.18 -4.13 -32.84
N HIS A 622 17.96 -3.91 -31.79
CA HIS A 622 19.13 -4.71 -31.41
C HIS A 622 18.82 -5.62 -30.24
N GLY A 623 19.61 -6.69 -30.10
CA GLY A 623 19.56 -7.58 -28.94
C GLY A 623 20.36 -8.88 -29.12
N PHE A 624 20.55 -9.67 -28.06
CA PHE A 624 20.14 -9.40 -26.68
C PHE A 624 21.29 -8.82 -25.86
N ALA A 625 21.03 -7.71 -25.16
CA ALA A 625 21.97 -7.11 -24.24
C ALA A 625 21.25 -6.31 -23.13
N PRO A 626 21.78 -6.33 -21.89
CA PRO A 626 21.31 -5.46 -20.83
C PRO A 626 21.61 -3.98 -21.14
N ARG A 627 20.98 -3.07 -20.39
CA ARG A 627 21.18 -1.62 -20.52
C ARG A 627 22.68 -1.26 -20.44
N GLY A 628 23.15 -0.49 -21.42
CA GLY A 628 24.55 -0.05 -21.49
C GLY A 628 25.51 -1.01 -22.19
N ALA A 629 25.01 -2.10 -22.79
CA ALA A 629 25.80 -2.99 -23.65
C ALA A 629 25.28 -3.01 -25.09
N ASN A 630 26.21 -3.17 -26.05
CA ASN A 630 25.91 -3.29 -27.47
C ASN A 630 25.60 -4.74 -27.86
N ALA A 631 24.66 -4.91 -28.78
CA ALA A 631 24.32 -6.17 -29.41
C ALA A 631 24.17 -6.02 -30.94
N GLY A 632 24.09 -7.15 -31.64
CA GLY A 632 23.81 -7.18 -33.07
C GLY A 632 22.39 -6.71 -33.41
N VAL A 633 22.16 -6.45 -34.69
CA VAL A 633 20.84 -6.13 -35.23
C VAL A 633 19.97 -7.39 -35.23
N LEU A 634 18.78 -7.30 -34.62
CA LEU A 634 17.75 -8.34 -34.70
C LEU A 634 16.75 -8.04 -35.82
N PHE A 635 16.31 -6.78 -35.92
CA PHE A 635 15.29 -6.38 -36.89
C PHE A 635 15.59 -5.02 -37.50
N ASN A 636 15.37 -4.88 -38.81
CA ASN A 636 15.45 -3.61 -39.50
C ASN A 636 14.13 -2.85 -39.35
N LEU A 637 14.22 -1.54 -39.14
CA LEU A 637 13.08 -0.62 -39.12
C LEU A 637 13.08 0.25 -40.38
N PRO A 638 11.90 0.72 -40.83
CA PRO A 638 11.83 1.62 -41.97
C PRO A 638 12.47 2.99 -41.66
N LEU A 639 13.05 3.60 -42.69
CA LEU A 639 13.50 4.99 -42.62
C LEU A 639 12.31 5.96 -42.57
N GLY A 640 12.53 7.11 -41.95
CA GLY A 640 11.54 8.19 -41.84
C GLY A 640 11.21 8.53 -40.38
N ALA A 641 10.77 9.78 -40.19
CA ALA A 641 10.48 10.38 -38.89
C ALA A 641 9.41 9.64 -38.06
N SER A 642 8.62 8.78 -38.70
CA SER A 642 7.68 7.86 -38.08
C SER A 642 7.95 6.45 -38.55
N LYS A 643 8.09 5.52 -37.60
CA LYS A 643 8.31 4.10 -37.81
C LYS A 643 7.11 3.36 -37.28
N VAL A 644 6.30 2.83 -38.19
CA VAL A 644 5.12 2.03 -37.84
C VAL A 644 5.23 0.72 -38.58
N GLY A 645 5.08 -0.38 -37.86
CA GLY A 645 5.13 -1.69 -38.47
C GLY A 645 4.98 -2.81 -37.46
N THR A 646 4.89 -4.03 -37.98
CA THR A 646 4.84 -5.26 -37.19
C THR A 646 5.90 -6.21 -37.72
N ILE A 647 6.67 -6.79 -36.80
CA ILE A 647 7.68 -7.80 -37.09
C ILE A 647 7.34 -9.09 -36.36
N ASN A 648 7.65 -10.23 -36.96
CA ASN A 648 7.55 -11.52 -36.29
C ASN A 648 8.90 -11.83 -35.63
N TYR A 649 8.89 -12.28 -34.38
CA TYR A 649 10.07 -12.79 -33.68
C TYR A 649 9.96 -14.31 -33.50
N ALA A 650 11.11 -14.98 -33.37
CA ALA A 650 11.13 -16.41 -33.06
C ALA A 650 10.77 -16.63 -31.59
N GLU A 651 10.02 -17.68 -31.26
CA GLU A 651 9.53 -17.94 -29.89
C GLU A 651 10.65 -17.94 -28.83
N ASN A 652 11.84 -18.45 -29.18
CA ASN A 652 13.01 -18.45 -28.30
C ASN A 652 13.60 -17.05 -28.00
N GLN A 653 13.15 -16.01 -28.70
CA GLN A 653 13.52 -14.61 -28.48
C GLN A 653 12.64 -13.94 -27.42
N GLU A 654 11.43 -14.47 -27.19
CA GLU A 654 10.38 -13.82 -26.40
C GLU A 654 10.82 -13.46 -24.98
N ALA A 655 11.38 -14.42 -24.24
CA ALA A 655 11.79 -14.20 -22.85
C ALA A 655 12.82 -13.06 -22.73
N ASN A 656 13.70 -12.90 -23.71
CA ASN A 656 14.70 -11.82 -23.70
C ASN A 656 14.11 -10.48 -24.15
N ILE A 657 13.13 -10.48 -25.07
CA ILE A 657 12.38 -9.27 -25.42
C ILE A 657 11.58 -8.80 -24.20
N LEU A 658 10.86 -9.69 -23.52
CA LEU A 658 10.06 -9.40 -22.33
C LEU A 658 10.90 -9.03 -21.10
N ALA A 659 12.12 -9.56 -20.99
CA ALA A 659 13.08 -9.15 -19.95
C ALA A 659 13.76 -7.81 -20.25
N GLY A 660 13.36 -7.11 -21.32
CA GLY A 660 13.91 -5.82 -21.70
C GLY A 660 15.36 -5.88 -22.17
N GLN A 661 15.80 -6.99 -22.79
CA GLN A 661 17.16 -7.14 -23.34
C GLN A 661 17.28 -6.70 -24.81
N THR A 662 16.26 -6.04 -25.35
CA THR A 662 16.29 -5.44 -26.69
C THR A 662 16.23 -3.91 -26.59
N TYR A 663 16.75 -3.23 -27.59
CA TYR A 663 16.75 -1.77 -27.65
C TYR A 663 16.61 -1.28 -29.08
N ILE A 664 16.03 -0.10 -29.27
CA ILE A 664 16.01 0.60 -30.56
C ILE A 664 17.27 1.43 -30.69
N ASN A 665 17.81 1.50 -31.90
CA ASN A 665 18.87 2.43 -32.28
C ASN A 665 18.53 3.09 -33.63
N ILE A 666 18.70 4.41 -33.73
CA ILE A 666 18.53 5.18 -34.97
C ILE A 666 19.87 5.80 -35.34
N HIS A 667 20.31 5.56 -36.57
CA HIS A 667 21.59 5.96 -37.14
C HIS A 667 21.42 7.12 -38.10
N THR A 668 22.40 8.01 -38.14
CA THR A 668 22.43 9.14 -39.05
C THR A 668 23.79 9.29 -39.74
N GLU A 669 23.91 10.23 -40.68
CA GLU A 669 25.18 10.50 -41.37
C GLU A 669 26.30 10.90 -40.39
N ASN A 670 25.98 11.71 -39.38
CA ASN A 670 26.93 12.15 -38.34
C ASN A 670 27.22 11.06 -37.31
N PHE A 671 26.29 10.12 -37.11
CA PHE A 671 26.43 9.03 -36.15
C PHE A 671 26.12 7.67 -36.79
N PRO A 672 27.03 7.12 -37.63
CA PRO A 672 26.81 5.83 -38.29
C PRO A 672 26.68 4.65 -37.32
N GLY A 673 27.25 4.76 -36.11
CA GLY A 673 27.14 3.74 -35.06
C GLY A 673 25.82 3.77 -34.26
N GLY A 674 25.02 4.83 -34.43
CA GLY A 674 23.82 5.10 -33.64
C GLY A 674 23.86 6.52 -33.08
N GLU A 675 22.81 7.32 -33.33
CA GLU A 675 22.64 8.66 -32.79
C GLU A 675 21.84 8.65 -31.48
N VAL A 676 20.76 7.87 -31.44
CA VAL A 676 19.86 7.74 -30.29
C VAL A 676 19.51 6.27 -30.02
N ARG A 677 19.60 5.88 -28.75
CA ARG A 677 19.33 4.51 -28.28
C ARG A 677 18.30 4.50 -27.16
N GLY A 678 17.40 3.52 -27.14
CA GLY A 678 16.40 3.36 -26.08
C GLY A 678 16.09 1.90 -25.79
N GLN A 679 16.26 1.49 -24.53
CA GLN A 679 15.95 0.12 -24.11
C GLN A 679 14.44 -0.14 -24.12
N LEU A 680 14.03 -1.35 -24.52
CA LEU A 680 12.64 -1.80 -24.49
C LEU A 680 12.30 -2.43 -23.11
N ASP A 681 12.51 -1.67 -22.04
CA ASP A 681 12.30 -2.09 -20.64
C ASP A 681 11.31 -1.18 -19.88
N GLY A 682 10.53 -0.36 -20.61
CA GLY A 682 9.51 0.52 -20.05
C GLY A 682 8.34 -0.22 -19.39
N ALA A 683 7.46 0.52 -18.70
CA ALA A 683 6.31 -0.03 -17.98
C ALA A 683 5.51 -1.01 -18.85
N GLN A 684 5.48 -2.27 -18.42
CA GLN A 684 4.77 -3.33 -19.11
C GLN A 684 3.30 -3.24 -18.71
N ALA A 685 2.46 -2.78 -19.63
CA ALA A 685 1.03 -2.80 -19.47
C ALA A 685 0.46 -3.93 -20.31
N LEU A 686 -0.59 -4.61 -19.84
CA LEU A 686 -1.36 -5.47 -20.73
C LEU A 686 -2.03 -4.59 -21.77
N CYS A 687 -2.04 -5.02 -23.03
CA CYS A 687 -2.84 -4.33 -24.03
C CYS A 687 -4.31 -4.33 -23.57
N ALA A 688 -5.10 -3.36 -24.03
CA ALA A 688 -6.54 -3.45 -23.88
C ALA A 688 -7.01 -4.73 -24.60
N THR A 689 -7.22 -5.80 -23.85
CA THR A 689 -7.68 -7.08 -24.41
C THR A 689 -9.02 -6.83 -25.09
N PRO A 690 -9.29 -7.44 -26.25
CA PRO A 690 -10.67 -7.55 -26.71
C PRO A 690 -11.48 -8.17 -25.58
N THR A 691 -12.64 -7.57 -25.28
CA THR A 691 -13.57 -8.05 -24.26
C THR A 691 -13.73 -9.57 -24.39
N PRO A 692 -13.55 -10.35 -23.31
CA PRO A 692 -13.69 -11.81 -23.41
C PRO A 692 -15.09 -12.14 -23.92
N THR A 693 -15.17 -12.81 -25.07
CA THR A 693 -16.44 -13.32 -25.58
C THR A 693 -16.82 -14.54 -24.74
N ILE A 694 -17.87 -14.42 -23.93
CA ILE A 694 -18.50 -15.60 -23.31
C ILE A 694 -19.36 -16.26 -24.38
N THR A 695 -18.85 -17.31 -25.01
CA THR A 695 -19.67 -18.16 -25.88
C THR A 695 -20.37 -19.20 -25.02
N ILE A 696 -21.67 -19.04 -24.79
CA ILE A 696 -22.50 -20.10 -24.20
C ILE A 696 -23.02 -20.96 -25.35
N THR A 697 -22.47 -22.16 -25.50
CA THR A 697 -23.01 -23.17 -26.42
C THR A 697 -23.99 -24.05 -25.67
N ALA A 698 -25.29 -23.86 -25.88
CA ALA A 698 -26.30 -24.82 -25.43
C ALA A 698 -26.45 -25.91 -26.50
N THR A 699 -26.00 -27.13 -26.20
CA THR A 699 -26.23 -28.30 -27.06
C THR A 699 -27.42 -29.09 -26.53
N ASN A 700 -28.56 -29.03 -27.21
CA ASN A 700 -29.67 -29.95 -26.94
C ASN A 700 -29.49 -31.22 -27.77
N THR A 701 -29.11 -32.32 -27.12
CA THR A 701 -29.13 -33.65 -27.73
C THR A 701 -30.48 -34.30 -27.43
N ALA A 702 -31.40 -34.32 -28.39
CA ALA A 702 -32.61 -35.12 -28.28
C ALA A 702 -32.26 -36.60 -28.46
N THR A 703 -32.43 -37.42 -27.42
CA THR A 703 -32.39 -38.88 -27.53
C THR A 703 -33.76 -39.40 -27.91
N THR A 704 -33.93 -39.92 -29.14
CA THR A 704 -35.12 -40.71 -29.48
C THR A 704 -34.94 -42.16 -29.05
N SER A 705 -35.95 -42.71 -28.36
CA SER A 705 -36.07 -44.14 -28.05
C SER A 705 -36.54 -44.90 -29.30
N PRO A 706 -35.97 -46.08 -29.65
CA PRO A 706 -36.32 -46.76 -30.87
C PRO A 706 -37.56 -47.64 -30.69
N THR A 707 -38.70 -47.24 -31.24
CA THR A 707 -39.71 -48.19 -31.73
C THR A 707 -40.28 -47.74 -33.08
N ASN A 708 -40.11 -48.62 -34.07
CA ASN A 708 -40.75 -48.72 -35.39
C ASN A 708 -40.39 -47.77 -36.55
N THR A 709 -39.71 -48.39 -37.52
CA THR A 709 -39.88 -48.34 -38.99
C THR A 709 -39.54 -47.06 -39.76
N ALA A 710 -38.39 -47.15 -40.46
CA ALA A 710 -37.98 -46.52 -41.71
C ALA A 710 -38.69 -45.24 -42.20
N THR A 711 -37.98 -44.11 -42.13
CA THR A 711 -37.69 -43.21 -43.26
C THR A 711 -36.63 -42.18 -42.80
N THR A 712 -35.64 -41.90 -43.65
CA THR A 712 -34.53 -40.97 -43.39
C THR A 712 -35.05 -39.53 -43.27
N SER A 713 -34.87 -38.91 -42.10
CA SER A 713 -35.00 -37.46 -41.92
C SER A 713 -33.77 -36.92 -41.17
N PRO A 714 -33.16 -35.80 -41.60
CA PRO A 714 -31.92 -35.29 -41.00
C PRO A 714 -32.15 -34.80 -39.57
N THR A 715 -31.21 -35.14 -38.69
CA THR A 715 -31.13 -34.70 -37.30
C THR A 715 -30.95 -33.18 -37.27
N ASN A 716 -32.00 -32.42 -36.95
CA ASN A 716 -31.88 -30.98 -36.71
C ASN A 716 -31.29 -30.77 -35.30
N THR A 717 -29.99 -30.54 -35.22
CA THR A 717 -29.35 -29.98 -34.03
C THR A 717 -29.61 -28.48 -34.05
N ALA A 718 -30.53 -27.99 -33.20
CA ALA A 718 -30.73 -26.56 -33.03
C ALA A 718 -29.66 -26.01 -32.09
N THR A 719 -28.59 -25.46 -32.65
CA THR A 719 -27.58 -24.70 -31.89
C THR A 719 -28.04 -23.25 -31.80
N ALA A 720 -28.53 -22.82 -30.63
CA ALA A 720 -28.77 -21.40 -30.37
C ALA A 720 -27.48 -20.77 -29.86
N THR A 721 -26.84 -19.94 -30.69
CA THR A 721 -25.68 -19.12 -30.28
C THR A 721 -26.16 -17.70 -30.07
N THR A 722 -26.08 -17.19 -28.84
CA THR A 722 -26.38 -15.78 -28.56
C THR A 722 -25.06 -15.05 -28.35
N THR A 723 -24.70 -14.17 -29.30
CA THR A 723 -23.52 -13.31 -29.19
C THR A 723 -23.95 -11.95 -28.64
N VAL A 724 -23.51 -11.60 -27.44
CA VAL A 724 -23.72 -10.25 -26.88
C VAL A 724 -22.47 -9.42 -27.15
N THR A 725 -22.55 -8.50 -28.10
CA THR A 725 -21.45 -7.57 -28.43
C THR A 725 -21.67 -6.26 -27.67
N ALA A 726 -20.79 -5.94 -26.71
CA ALA A 726 -20.80 -4.61 -26.08
C ALA A 726 -20.12 -3.58 -27.01
N VAL A 727 -20.74 -2.41 -27.18
CA VAL A 727 -20.22 -1.30 -28.02
C VAL A 727 -19.06 -0.59 -27.30
N PRO A 728 -17.93 -0.30 -27.96
CA PRO A 728 -16.77 0.33 -27.33
C PRO A 728 -16.99 1.82 -27.04
N PRO A 729 -16.39 2.40 -25.98
CA PRO A 729 -16.29 3.85 -25.83
C PRO A 729 -15.32 4.43 -26.89
N SER A 730 -15.71 5.54 -27.51
CA SER A 730 -14.92 6.19 -28.57
C SER A 730 -13.75 6.97 -27.96
N PHE A 731 -12.52 6.54 -28.25
CA PHE A 731 -11.31 7.29 -27.93
C PHE A 731 -10.96 8.21 -29.11
N ARG A 732 -10.96 9.53 -28.92
CA ARG A 732 -10.36 10.49 -29.88
C ARG A 732 -8.95 10.83 -29.41
N VAL A 733 -7.95 10.46 -30.21
CA VAL A 733 -6.56 10.89 -30.06
C VAL A 733 -6.43 12.34 -30.53
N TYR A 734 -5.98 13.24 -29.65
CA TYR A 734 -5.52 14.57 -30.04
C TYR A 734 -3.99 14.64 -29.90
N LEU A 735 -3.31 14.80 -31.03
CA LEU A 735 -1.88 15.14 -31.11
C LEU A 735 -1.64 16.54 -30.55
N PRO A 736 -0.64 16.77 -29.68
CA PRO A 736 -0.13 18.11 -29.46
C PRO A 736 0.88 18.48 -30.56
N LEU A 737 0.62 19.62 -31.19
CA LEU A 737 1.52 20.34 -32.09
C LEU A 737 2.85 20.61 -31.41
N VAL A 738 3.95 20.23 -32.06
CA VAL A 738 5.30 20.71 -31.74
C VAL A 738 5.44 22.11 -32.33
N THR A 739 5.67 23.12 -31.49
CA THR A 739 6.32 24.36 -31.93
C THR A 739 7.37 24.82 -30.92
N LYS A 740 8.62 24.70 -31.41
CA LYS A 740 9.89 25.31 -31.04
C LYS A 740 10.57 24.93 -29.74
#